data_AF-A0A261A3W5-F1
#
_entry.id   AF-A0A261A3W5-F1
#
_cell.length_a   1.000
_cell.length_b   1.000
_cell.length_c   1.000
_cell.angle_alpha   90.00
_cell.angle_beta   90.00
_cell.angle_gamma   90.00
#
_symmetry.space_group_name_H-M   'P 1'
#
loop_
_entity.id
_entity.type
_entity.pdbx_description
1 polymer ?
#
loop_
_entity_poly.entity_id
_entity_poly.type
_entity_poly.pdbx_seq_one_letter_code
_entity_poly.pdbx_strand_id
1 'polypeptide(L)'
;MPPPNDTIKSHIRFIQDGADNFDSKNTAMLAVLANVYRGDTKVGKNVFPAIVQTIDAPSDPAHPLFELSYQRKAANSFSVFSAEFLDALTLRSKKQLLNSVCHFLRQFSAEKLPSPSVFEIIARICLSEDCEAAIKDLESLAQRSLVVSSTSDRGSVENQNIQSKDQCHFLFDFLAYRIPYHYRYSKYLTTFHSLCHYFSLHIVNNPQNHQIYRLLEQFFLRRMCWKSFHENIQCYTSLFGASSKDNSLMRFFLHPRTFTVPVDQYQFPLNPEMFKMSIYAFLRAIKITGQEVVTEGTMHPYHVAGYGWPEKSTSYFPKWALEIIKNTDATKLLPNYEEILTKTRETARLHPSLTPNQFVMRYGDDQDPTTFYCMMADRIRWFYQNVPRKDQHPDEYIKAIVKYHDAFPEFEACELVSKYDNSTNPHMPTYYGCLIERLLPILDQYVYVALEQQGYKMNPQVLQTVAMFYKYHAMPIHFMYSVLFTSHGLMSGPDAKSFVTTFAAQIEECHLTEAFEKFNHQKTSCEQLMMELLDRLSASLDFILTPPPFVAKNWKMAELPPGAQTLYLACIEIMASPHSPETLVTAMINVMQMKPHLRPLNLLNLIGLLITALPSTYSDALHEEFINVFKNGETKCLKFEEIVFDNYEENLLLHLPNRARSINMITQIYWTHCNLNLLNPFAQEQVPKLLEHVKTEKDLWYTLRLVMPILRRFWDNWDTAKQMRSLRERFGPLFIVKLIIEKLGSMAEEGVGFEHEQAFCDLFYN
;
A
#
# COMPACT_ATOMS: atom_id res chain seq x y z
N MET A 1 12.11 -45.52 -9.51
CA MET A 1 10.88 -45.37 -8.70
C MET A 1 10.30 -46.76 -8.45
N PRO A 2 9.66 -47.01 -7.29
CA PRO A 2 8.93 -48.26 -7.07
C PRO A 2 7.81 -48.45 -8.13
N PRO A 3 7.42 -49.69 -8.45
CA PRO A 3 6.36 -49.95 -9.42
C PRO A 3 5.02 -49.38 -8.93
N PRO A 4 4.18 -48.84 -9.83
CA PRO A 4 2.89 -48.27 -9.45
C PRO A 4 1.96 -49.35 -8.87
N ASN A 5 1.20 -49.01 -7.84
CA ASN A 5 0.13 -49.86 -7.32
C ASN A 5 -1.07 -49.88 -8.31
N ASP A 6 -2.06 -50.73 -8.07
CA ASP A 6 -3.16 -50.94 -9.02
C ASP A 6 -4.03 -49.69 -9.22
N THR A 7 -4.20 -48.86 -8.18
CA THR A 7 -4.87 -47.56 -8.30
C THR A 7 -4.13 -46.61 -9.24
N ILE A 8 -2.81 -46.48 -9.07
CA ILE A 8 -1.99 -45.62 -9.93
C ILE A 8 -1.95 -46.19 -11.35
N LYS A 9 -1.90 -47.51 -11.54
CA LYS A 9 -2.01 -48.14 -12.88
C LYS A 9 -3.32 -47.77 -13.57
N SER A 10 -4.44 -47.74 -12.83
CA SER A 10 -5.73 -47.31 -13.38
C SER A 10 -5.70 -45.84 -13.81
N HIS A 11 -5.12 -44.95 -13.00
CA HIS A 11 -4.97 -43.55 -13.38
C HIS A 11 -4.05 -43.38 -14.60
N ILE A 12 -2.94 -44.13 -14.67
CA ILE A 12 -2.03 -44.10 -15.82
C ILE A 12 -2.78 -44.50 -17.10
N ARG A 13 -3.58 -45.58 -17.07
CA ARG A 13 -4.39 -46.00 -18.22
C ARG A 13 -5.36 -44.91 -18.64
N PHE A 14 -6.11 -44.34 -17.70
CA PHE A 14 -7.04 -43.23 -17.99
C PHE A 14 -6.35 -42.02 -18.64
N ILE A 15 -5.15 -41.66 -18.16
CA ILE A 15 -4.36 -40.55 -18.71
C ILE A 15 -3.83 -40.89 -20.12
N GLN A 16 -3.42 -42.14 -20.35
CA GLN A 16 -2.98 -42.62 -21.67
C GLN A 16 -4.14 -42.60 -22.67
N ASP A 17 -5.31 -43.12 -22.28
CA ASP A 17 -6.51 -43.10 -23.12
C ASP A 17 -6.94 -41.66 -23.45
N GLY A 18 -6.82 -40.74 -22.49
CA GLY A 18 -7.05 -39.31 -22.70
C GLY A 18 -6.02 -38.63 -23.58
N ALA A 19 -4.77 -39.10 -23.59
CA ALA A 19 -3.72 -38.61 -24.48
C ALA A 19 -3.92 -39.10 -25.92
N ASP A 20 -4.35 -40.35 -26.09
CA ASP A 20 -4.61 -40.95 -27.40
C ASP A 20 -5.89 -40.38 -28.05
N ASN A 21 -6.90 -40.03 -27.24
CA ASN A 21 -8.15 -39.40 -27.67
C ASN A 21 -8.22 -37.91 -27.29
N PHE A 22 -7.12 -37.18 -27.46
CA PHE A 22 -7.00 -35.80 -27.03
C PHE A 22 -8.07 -34.88 -27.64
N ASP A 23 -8.88 -34.26 -26.78
CA ASP A 23 -9.83 -33.19 -27.11
C ASP A 23 -9.46 -31.89 -26.38
N SER A 24 -9.13 -30.85 -27.13
CA SER A 24 -8.76 -29.54 -26.59
C SER A 24 -9.91 -28.80 -25.91
N LYS A 25 -11.17 -29.20 -26.17
CA LYS A 25 -12.35 -28.63 -25.50
C LYS A 25 -12.54 -29.15 -24.09
N ASN A 26 -11.99 -30.32 -23.76
CA ASN A 26 -12.04 -30.88 -22.41
C ASN A 26 -10.94 -30.25 -21.54
N THR A 27 -11.24 -29.11 -20.94
CA THR A 27 -10.30 -28.33 -20.11
C THR A 27 -9.77 -29.11 -18.90
N ALA A 28 -10.56 -30.01 -18.31
CA ALA A 28 -10.11 -30.84 -17.20
C ALA A 28 -9.03 -31.84 -17.63
N MET A 29 -9.26 -32.57 -18.73
CA MET A 29 -8.26 -33.48 -19.28
C MET A 29 -7.04 -32.72 -19.81
N LEU A 30 -7.24 -31.53 -20.39
CA LEU A 30 -6.16 -30.65 -20.83
C LEU A 30 -5.23 -30.27 -19.67
N ALA A 31 -5.78 -29.93 -18.49
CA ALA A 31 -5.00 -29.65 -17.30
C ALA A 31 -4.21 -30.89 -16.80
N VAL A 32 -4.86 -32.05 -16.78
CA VAL A 32 -4.22 -33.33 -16.40
C VAL A 32 -3.04 -33.64 -17.32
N LEU A 33 -3.25 -33.58 -18.64
CA LEU A 33 -2.21 -33.85 -19.62
C LEU A 33 -1.07 -32.83 -19.56
N ALA A 34 -1.39 -31.54 -19.37
CA ALA A 34 -0.38 -30.49 -19.18
C ALA A 34 0.46 -30.71 -17.93
N ASN A 35 -0.10 -31.28 -16.86
CA ASN A 35 0.60 -31.58 -15.60
C ASN A 35 1.48 -32.84 -15.70
N VAL A 36 1.03 -33.85 -16.42
CA VAL A 36 1.72 -35.14 -16.52
C VAL A 36 2.84 -35.08 -17.56
N TYR A 37 2.55 -34.56 -18.75
CA TYR A 37 3.50 -34.55 -19.86
C TYR A 37 4.36 -33.29 -19.86
N ARG A 38 5.61 -33.42 -20.28
CA ARG A 38 6.50 -32.27 -20.55
C ARG A 38 6.31 -31.79 -21.97
N GLY A 39 6.53 -30.50 -22.23
CA GLY A 39 6.35 -29.91 -23.56
C GLY A 39 7.18 -30.53 -24.67
N ASP A 40 8.28 -31.19 -24.34
CA ASP A 40 9.18 -31.90 -25.27
C ASP A 40 8.67 -33.31 -25.66
N THR A 41 7.71 -33.86 -24.93
CA THR A 41 7.11 -35.16 -25.22
C THR A 41 6.14 -35.10 -26.41
N LYS A 42 5.89 -36.23 -27.09
CA LYS A 42 4.95 -36.32 -28.23
C LYS A 42 3.56 -35.77 -27.89
N VAL A 43 3.04 -36.10 -26.71
CA VAL A 43 1.73 -35.62 -26.21
C VAL A 43 1.81 -34.13 -25.82
N GLY A 44 2.88 -33.72 -25.12
CA GLY A 44 3.08 -32.32 -24.73
C GLY A 44 3.17 -31.35 -25.91
N LYS A 45 3.71 -31.80 -27.05
CA LYS A 45 3.74 -31.04 -28.32
C LYS A 45 2.36 -30.78 -28.93
N ASN A 46 1.32 -31.50 -28.51
CA ASN A 46 -0.05 -31.24 -28.94
C ASN A 46 -0.80 -30.40 -27.89
N VAL A 47 -0.57 -30.67 -26.61
CA VAL A 47 -1.27 -30.05 -25.47
C VAL A 47 -0.97 -28.55 -25.35
N PHE A 48 0.29 -28.14 -25.34
CA PHE A 48 0.63 -26.72 -25.14
C PHE A 48 0.26 -25.83 -26.34
N PRO A 49 0.47 -26.26 -27.60
CA PRO A 49 -0.06 -25.52 -28.74
C PRO A 49 -1.58 -25.40 -28.73
N ALA A 50 -2.32 -26.43 -28.30
CA ALA A 50 -3.77 -26.34 -28.14
C ALA A 50 -4.17 -25.29 -27.09
N ILE A 51 -3.46 -25.26 -25.95
CA ILE A 51 -3.65 -24.20 -24.94
C ILE A 51 -3.39 -22.82 -25.54
N VAL A 52 -2.29 -22.65 -26.27
CA VAL A 52 -1.91 -21.37 -26.91
C VAL A 52 -2.90 -20.95 -28.00
N GLN A 53 -3.40 -21.90 -28.79
CA GLN A 53 -4.39 -21.64 -29.83
C GLN A 53 -5.71 -21.13 -29.24
N THR A 54 -6.13 -21.64 -28.09
CA THR A 54 -7.32 -21.13 -27.38
C THR A 54 -7.16 -19.68 -26.91
N ILE A 55 -5.91 -19.20 -26.74
CA ILE A 55 -5.59 -17.84 -26.28
C ILE A 55 -5.54 -16.85 -27.44
N ASP A 56 -4.98 -17.24 -28.59
CA ASP A 56 -4.82 -16.34 -29.75
C ASP A 56 -5.92 -16.51 -30.82
N ALA A 57 -6.82 -17.48 -30.66
CA ALA A 57 -7.95 -17.65 -31.57
C ALA A 57 -8.89 -16.42 -31.50
N PRO A 58 -9.26 -15.83 -32.65
CA PRO A 58 -10.17 -14.70 -32.66
C PRO A 58 -11.56 -15.10 -32.17
N SER A 59 -12.14 -14.27 -31.31
CA SER A 59 -13.48 -14.39 -30.75
C SER A 59 -14.55 -14.37 -31.84
N ASP A 60 -14.31 -13.57 -32.89
CA ASP A 60 -15.09 -13.56 -34.12
C ASP A 60 -14.16 -13.77 -35.33
N PRO A 61 -14.23 -14.93 -36.01
CA PRO A 61 -13.44 -15.20 -37.21
C PRO A 61 -13.68 -14.21 -38.37
N ALA A 62 -14.86 -13.57 -38.42
CA ALA A 62 -15.17 -12.54 -39.42
C ALA A 62 -14.48 -11.21 -39.14
N HIS A 63 -14.17 -10.94 -37.86
CA HIS A 63 -13.47 -9.74 -37.40
C HIS A 63 -12.23 -10.14 -36.59
N PRO A 64 -11.14 -10.59 -37.24
CA PRO A 64 -9.97 -11.14 -36.56
C PRO A 64 -9.17 -10.10 -35.75
N LEU A 65 -9.44 -8.81 -35.98
CA LEU A 65 -8.79 -7.69 -35.30
C LEU A 65 -9.81 -6.91 -34.47
N PHE A 66 -9.40 -6.52 -33.28
CA PHE A 66 -10.12 -5.64 -32.38
C PHE A 66 -9.49 -4.24 -32.48
N GLU A 67 -10.33 -3.23 -32.70
CA GLU A 67 -9.90 -1.84 -32.73
C GLU A 67 -9.75 -1.32 -31.30
N LEU A 68 -8.52 -1.03 -30.92
CA LEU A 68 -8.17 -0.30 -29.71
C LEU A 68 -8.36 1.21 -29.94
N SER A 69 -8.26 1.98 -28.86
CA SER A 69 -8.30 3.44 -28.92
C SER A 69 -7.35 4.00 -29.98
N TYR A 70 -7.78 5.08 -30.63
CA TYR A 70 -7.00 5.79 -31.64
C TYR A 70 -6.61 4.90 -32.83
N GLN A 71 -7.51 4.03 -33.31
CA GLN A 71 -7.33 3.21 -34.53
C GLN A 71 -6.16 2.21 -34.48
N ARG A 72 -5.63 1.91 -33.29
CA ARG A 72 -4.64 0.83 -33.09
C ARG A 72 -5.37 -0.52 -33.17
N LYS A 73 -4.72 -1.58 -33.66
CA LYS A 73 -5.37 -2.88 -33.85
C LYS A 73 -4.67 -3.99 -33.06
N ALA A 74 -5.44 -4.75 -32.31
CA ALA A 74 -4.99 -5.93 -31.59
C ALA A 74 -5.67 -7.20 -32.14
N ALA A 75 -5.09 -8.36 -31.84
CA ALA A 75 -5.78 -9.62 -32.08
C ALA A 75 -7.11 -9.67 -31.28
N ASN A 76 -8.21 -10.01 -31.95
CA ASN A 76 -9.55 -10.02 -31.34
C ASN A 76 -9.78 -11.26 -30.47
N SER A 77 -8.99 -11.48 -29.43
CA SER A 77 -9.20 -12.59 -28.49
C SER A 77 -9.47 -12.07 -27.08
N PHE A 78 -10.60 -12.51 -26.53
CA PHE A 78 -11.01 -12.33 -25.14
C PHE A 78 -11.22 -13.67 -24.40
N SER A 79 -10.87 -14.79 -25.06
CA SER A 79 -10.91 -16.13 -24.48
C SER A 79 -9.86 -16.30 -23.38
N VAL A 80 -10.30 -16.66 -22.16
CA VAL A 80 -9.43 -16.82 -21.00
C VAL A 80 -9.83 -18.09 -20.25
N PHE A 81 -8.83 -18.85 -19.79
CA PHE A 81 -9.07 -20.02 -18.94
C PHE A 81 -9.66 -19.62 -17.58
N SER A 82 -10.59 -20.43 -17.07
CA SER A 82 -11.19 -20.20 -15.75
C SER A 82 -10.14 -20.25 -14.64
N ALA A 83 -10.45 -19.64 -13.49
CA ALA A 83 -9.54 -19.65 -12.34
C ALA A 83 -9.28 -21.08 -11.86
N GLU A 84 -10.30 -21.95 -11.88
CA GLU A 84 -10.20 -23.35 -11.50
C GLU A 84 -9.25 -24.14 -12.42
N PHE A 85 -9.27 -23.86 -13.72
CA PHE A 85 -8.34 -24.47 -14.66
C PHE A 85 -6.90 -24.08 -14.34
N LEU A 86 -6.66 -22.78 -14.11
CA LEU A 86 -5.33 -22.29 -13.77
C LEU A 86 -4.86 -22.86 -12.43
N ASP A 87 -5.73 -22.91 -11.41
CA ASP A 87 -5.41 -23.48 -10.11
C ASP A 87 -5.13 -24.99 -10.16
N ALA A 88 -5.75 -25.72 -11.10
CA ALA A 88 -5.47 -27.13 -11.35
C ALA A 88 -4.09 -27.39 -12.00
N LEU A 89 -3.43 -26.38 -12.58
CA LEU A 89 -2.11 -26.54 -13.17
C LEU A 89 -1.00 -26.57 -12.10
N THR A 90 -0.06 -27.50 -12.27
CA THR A 90 1.17 -27.52 -11.47
C THR A 90 2.02 -26.30 -11.77
N LEU A 91 2.91 -25.94 -10.82
CA LEU A 91 3.88 -24.84 -10.99
C LEU A 91 4.70 -24.97 -12.29
N ARG A 92 5.09 -26.19 -12.66
CA ARG A 92 5.81 -26.46 -13.92
C ARG A 92 4.98 -26.06 -15.14
N SER A 93 3.73 -26.49 -15.17
CA SER A 93 2.83 -26.24 -16.30
C SER A 93 2.43 -24.76 -16.38
N LYS A 94 2.23 -24.09 -15.24
CA LYS A 94 2.03 -22.63 -15.16
C LYS A 94 3.22 -21.85 -15.71
N LYS A 95 4.46 -22.22 -15.34
CA LYS A 95 5.69 -21.58 -15.89
C LYS A 95 5.82 -21.79 -17.39
N GLN A 96 5.50 -22.99 -17.87
CA GLN A 96 5.53 -23.27 -19.31
C GLN A 96 4.47 -22.45 -20.06
N LEU A 97 3.25 -22.38 -19.52
CA LEU A 97 2.18 -21.54 -20.05
C LEU A 97 2.60 -20.06 -20.08
N LEU A 98 3.15 -19.53 -18.99
CA LEU A 98 3.65 -18.16 -18.92
C LEU A 98 4.69 -17.89 -20.02
N ASN A 99 5.66 -18.78 -20.21
CA ASN A 99 6.66 -18.63 -21.27
C ASN A 99 6.03 -18.61 -22.68
N SER A 100 5.04 -19.48 -22.91
CA SER A 100 4.30 -19.51 -24.17
C SER A 100 3.48 -18.24 -24.41
N VAL A 101 2.86 -17.67 -23.37
CA VAL A 101 2.04 -16.46 -23.48
C VAL A 101 2.93 -15.21 -23.60
N CYS A 102 4.04 -15.14 -22.87
CA CYS A 102 5.05 -14.08 -23.00
C CYS A 102 5.69 -14.03 -24.39
N HIS A 103 5.62 -15.11 -25.19
CA HIS A 103 6.06 -15.10 -26.57
C HIS A 103 5.29 -14.09 -27.42
N PHE A 104 3.98 -13.96 -27.22
CA PHE A 104 3.14 -12.97 -27.93
C PHE A 104 3.52 -11.53 -27.58
N LEU A 105 4.00 -11.30 -26.36
CA LEU A 105 4.52 -9.98 -25.96
C LEU A 105 5.88 -9.67 -26.60
N ARG A 106 6.63 -10.70 -27.03
CA ARG A 106 7.97 -10.57 -27.66
C ARG A 106 7.91 -10.54 -29.19
N GLN A 107 6.93 -11.21 -29.78
CA GLN A 107 6.76 -11.33 -31.22
C GLN A 107 5.36 -10.84 -31.63
N PHE A 108 5.30 -9.61 -32.13
CA PHE A 108 4.08 -8.97 -32.62
C PHE A 108 4.42 -7.99 -33.76
N SER A 109 3.42 -7.47 -34.48
CA SER A 109 3.62 -6.40 -35.47
C SER A 109 2.84 -5.15 -35.09
N ALA A 110 3.21 -3.99 -35.65
CA ALA A 110 2.47 -2.74 -35.41
C ALA A 110 1.01 -2.82 -35.87
N GLU A 111 0.72 -3.67 -36.87
CA GLU A 111 -0.62 -3.91 -37.42
C GLU A 111 -1.46 -4.93 -36.62
N LYS A 112 -0.80 -5.80 -35.84
CA LYS A 112 -1.43 -6.82 -35.00
C LYS A 112 -0.73 -6.88 -33.64
N LEU A 113 -1.25 -6.08 -32.71
CA LEU A 113 -0.81 -6.04 -31.32
C LEU A 113 -1.32 -7.28 -30.53
N PRO A 114 -0.69 -7.60 -29.38
CA PRO A 114 -1.11 -8.72 -28.54
C PRO A 114 -2.59 -8.65 -28.13
N SER A 115 -3.27 -9.80 -28.02
CA SER A 115 -4.69 -9.80 -27.65
C SER A 115 -4.92 -9.44 -26.17
N PRO A 116 -6.10 -8.87 -25.82
CA PRO A 116 -6.55 -8.75 -24.44
C PRO A 116 -6.43 -10.03 -23.60
N SER A 117 -6.70 -11.21 -24.19
CA SER A 117 -6.55 -12.51 -23.54
C SER A 117 -5.14 -12.79 -23.03
N VAL A 118 -4.10 -12.38 -23.76
CA VAL A 118 -2.70 -12.56 -23.35
C VAL A 118 -2.44 -11.85 -22.03
N PHE A 119 -2.88 -10.60 -21.92
CA PHE A 119 -2.73 -9.80 -20.70
C PHE A 119 -3.52 -10.40 -19.53
N GLU A 120 -4.76 -10.83 -19.75
CA GLU A 120 -5.59 -11.35 -18.68
C GLU A 120 -5.09 -12.71 -18.13
N ILE A 121 -4.57 -13.59 -18.98
CA ILE A 121 -3.96 -14.86 -18.52
C ILE A 121 -2.69 -14.59 -17.71
N ILE A 122 -1.85 -13.66 -18.17
CA ILE A 122 -0.67 -13.24 -17.42
C ILE A 122 -1.10 -12.66 -16.06
N ALA A 123 -2.12 -11.81 -16.02
CA ALA A 123 -2.62 -11.22 -14.78
C ALA A 123 -3.06 -12.32 -13.79
N ARG A 124 -3.85 -13.30 -14.25
CA ARG A 124 -4.28 -14.43 -13.40
C ARG A 124 -3.11 -15.28 -12.90
N ILE A 125 -2.09 -15.52 -13.73
CA ILE A 125 -0.87 -16.23 -13.29
C ILE A 125 -0.12 -15.40 -12.25
N CYS A 126 0.01 -14.09 -12.46
CA CYS A 126 0.61 -13.15 -11.50
C CYS A 126 -0.18 -13.03 -10.19
N LEU A 127 -1.40 -13.57 -10.11
CA LEU A 127 -2.25 -13.57 -8.91
C LEU A 127 -2.30 -14.96 -8.24
N SER A 128 -1.59 -15.94 -8.79
CA SER A 128 -1.38 -17.26 -8.19
C SER A 128 -0.26 -17.24 -7.15
N GLU A 129 -0.18 -18.27 -6.30
CA GLU A 129 0.77 -18.37 -5.17
C GLU A 129 2.25 -18.22 -5.59
N ASP A 130 2.58 -18.50 -6.86
CA ASP A 130 3.94 -18.42 -7.42
C ASP A 130 4.20 -17.18 -8.30
N CYS A 131 3.56 -16.06 -7.95
CA CYS A 131 3.59 -14.81 -8.73
C CYS A 131 4.97 -14.14 -8.88
N GLU A 132 5.87 -14.26 -7.90
CA GLU A 132 7.11 -13.46 -7.86
C GLU A 132 7.97 -13.64 -9.13
N ALA A 133 8.10 -14.89 -9.62
CA ALA A 133 8.87 -15.17 -10.82
C ALA A 133 8.22 -14.56 -12.07
N ALA A 134 6.90 -14.62 -12.18
CA ALA A 134 6.17 -14.07 -13.32
C ALA A 134 6.28 -12.54 -13.39
N ILE A 135 6.13 -11.89 -12.23
CA ILE A 135 6.27 -10.43 -12.09
C ILE A 135 7.69 -10.00 -12.46
N LYS A 136 8.71 -10.72 -11.96
CA LYS A 136 10.11 -10.44 -12.27
C LYS A 136 10.43 -10.54 -13.76
N ASP A 137 9.90 -11.56 -14.43
CA ASP A 137 10.10 -11.75 -15.87
C ASP A 137 9.45 -10.64 -16.70
N LEU A 138 8.26 -10.17 -16.29
CA LEU A 138 7.57 -9.04 -16.90
C LEU A 138 8.29 -7.71 -16.68
N GLU A 139 8.71 -7.42 -15.45
CA GLU A 139 9.49 -6.20 -15.14
C GLU A 139 10.82 -6.22 -15.91
N SER A 140 11.49 -7.36 -15.98
CA SER A 140 12.71 -7.52 -16.77
C SER A 140 12.46 -7.32 -18.27
N LEU A 141 11.32 -7.77 -18.78
CA LEU A 141 10.92 -7.53 -20.18
C LEU A 141 10.67 -6.04 -20.42
N ALA A 142 9.89 -5.38 -19.56
CA ALA A 142 9.59 -3.96 -19.65
C ALA A 142 10.86 -3.09 -19.58
N GLN A 143 11.78 -3.42 -18.68
CA GLN A 143 13.09 -2.76 -18.57
C GLN A 143 13.91 -2.90 -19.87
N ARG A 144 13.96 -4.11 -20.45
CA ARG A 144 14.65 -4.32 -21.73
C ARG A 144 14.03 -3.49 -22.85
N SER A 145 12.70 -3.48 -22.95
CA SER A 145 11.98 -2.67 -23.95
C SER A 145 12.25 -1.17 -23.77
N LEU A 146 12.31 -0.68 -22.52
CA LEU A 146 12.64 0.70 -22.20
C LEU A 146 14.04 1.08 -22.69
N VAL A 147 15.05 0.25 -22.42
CA VAL A 147 16.44 0.48 -22.85
C VAL A 147 16.57 0.44 -24.37
N VAL A 148 15.88 -0.49 -25.04
CA VAL A 148 15.89 -0.57 -26.51
C VAL A 148 15.21 0.67 -27.10
N SER A 149 14.08 1.11 -26.55
CA SER A 149 13.35 2.29 -27.03
C SER A 149 14.12 3.61 -26.89
N SER A 150 15.04 3.71 -25.93
CA SER A 150 15.84 4.92 -25.69
C SER A 150 17.15 4.96 -26.49
N THR A 151 17.67 3.81 -26.93
CA THR A 151 18.94 3.69 -27.68
C THR A 151 18.74 3.76 -29.20
N SER A 152 17.55 3.39 -29.69
CA SER A 152 17.23 3.26 -31.11
C SER A 152 17.03 4.60 -31.84
N ASP A 153 16.84 5.72 -31.12
CA ASP A 153 16.83 7.08 -31.67
C ASP A 153 18.22 7.52 -32.20
N ARG A 154 19.28 6.69 -32.06
CA ARG A 154 20.66 6.98 -32.48
C ARG A 154 21.15 6.21 -33.73
N GLY A 155 20.30 5.48 -34.45
CA GLY A 155 20.67 4.90 -35.76
C GLY A 155 20.14 3.50 -36.10
N SER A 156 18.93 3.12 -35.63
CA SER A 156 18.33 1.82 -35.95
C SER A 156 17.24 1.91 -37.04
N VAL A 157 16.89 0.76 -37.65
CA VAL A 157 15.81 0.62 -38.64
C VAL A 157 14.48 1.08 -38.03
N GLU A 158 13.79 2.06 -38.65
CA GLU A 158 12.58 2.73 -38.14
C GLU A 158 11.52 1.76 -37.58
N ASN A 159 11.32 0.61 -38.24
CA ASN A 159 10.34 -0.40 -37.83
C ASN A 159 10.66 -1.11 -36.50
N GLN A 160 11.95 -1.32 -36.17
CA GLN A 160 12.33 -1.93 -34.89
C GLN A 160 12.14 -0.96 -33.72
N ASN A 161 12.32 0.35 -33.97
CA ASN A 161 12.10 1.39 -32.97
C ASN A 161 10.61 1.45 -32.57
N ILE A 162 9.69 1.49 -33.53
CA ILE A 162 8.23 1.54 -33.28
C ILE A 162 7.75 0.34 -32.47
N GLN A 163 8.17 -0.88 -32.85
CA GLN A 163 7.83 -2.10 -32.11
C GLN A 163 8.34 -2.04 -30.66
N SER A 164 9.56 -1.54 -30.42
CA SER A 164 10.11 -1.45 -29.07
C SER A 164 9.37 -0.42 -28.20
N LYS A 165 8.93 0.70 -28.79
CA LYS A 165 8.11 1.73 -28.12
C LYS A 165 6.72 1.18 -27.78
N ASP A 166 6.07 0.50 -28.73
CA ASP A 166 4.78 -0.14 -28.51
C ASP A 166 4.87 -1.17 -27.37
N GLN A 167 5.92 -2.01 -27.39
CA GLN A 167 6.18 -3.00 -26.35
C GLN A 167 6.39 -2.33 -24.98
N CYS A 168 7.20 -1.28 -24.93
CA CYS A 168 7.42 -0.51 -23.72
C CYS A 168 6.09 0.04 -23.18
N HIS A 169 5.28 0.65 -24.05
CA HIS A 169 4.02 1.27 -23.66
C HIS A 169 3.02 0.25 -23.11
N PHE A 170 2.66 -0.80 -23.86
CA PHE A 170 1.63 -1.73 -23.36
C PHE A 170 2.09 -2.51 -22.13
N LEU A 171 3.40 -2.76 -21.95
CA LEU A 171 3.92 -3.43 -20.76
C LEU A 171 3.77 -2.56 -19.52
N PHE A 172 4.15 -1.28 -19.59
CA PHE A 172 3.96 -0.37 -18.46
C PHE A 172 2.48 -0.02 -18.24
N ASP A 173 1.64 0.01 -19.27
CA ASP A 173 0.18 0.20 -19.15
C ASP A 173 -0.43 -0.97 -18.36
N PHE A 174 -0.05 -2.19 -18.72
CA PHE A 174 -0.46 -3.40 -18.01
C PHE A 174 0.06 -3.43 -16.56
N LEU A 175 1.34 -3.15 -16.34
CA LEU A 175 1.95 -3.16 -15.00
C LEU A 175 1.38 -2.05 -14.09
N ALA A 176 1.06 -0.87 -14.63
CA ALA A 176 0.56 0.26 -13.85
C ALA A 176 -0.94 0.13 -13.51
N TYR A 177 -1.75 -0.40 -14.42
CA TYR A 177 -3.20 -0.37 -14.29
C TYR A 177 -3.85 -1.73 -14.04
N ARG A 178 -3.34 -2.85 -14.56
CA ARG A 178 -4.01 -4.16 -14.41
C ARG A 178 -3.51 -4.98 -13.23
N ILE A 179 -2.24 -4.84 -12.86
CA ILE A 179 -1.65 -5.58 -11.73
C ILE A 179 -1.19 -4.62 -10.62
N PRO A 180 -2.13 -3.94 -9.92
CA PRO A 180 -1.77 -2.93 -8.93
C PRO A 180 -1.12 -3.51 -7.66
N TYR A 181 -1.34 -4.79 -7.34
CA TYR A 181 -0.83 -5.44 -6.12
C TYR A 181 0.63 -5.95 -6.21
N HIS A 182 1.35 -5.61 -7.29
CA HIS A 182 2.74 -6.03 -7.53
C HIS A 182 3.74 -5.64 -6.42
N TYR A 183 3.43 -4.64 -5.60
CA TYR A 183 4.37 -4.17 -4.57
C TYR A 183 4.65 -5.22 -3.47
N ARG A 184 3.73 -6.18 -3.24
CA ARG A 184 3.89 -7.28 -2.28
C ARG A 184 5.05 -8.23 -2.63
N TYR A 185 5.47 -8.24 -3.89
CA TYR A 185 6.42 -9.24 -4.42
C TYR A 185 7.67 -8.64 -5.03
N SER A 186 7.68 -7.34 -5.36
CA SER A 186 8.89 -6.71 -5.86
C SER A 186 9.80 -6.22 -4.74
N LYS A 187 10.77 -7.07 -4.41
CA LYS A 187 12.01 -6.69 -3.72
C LYS A 187 12.96 -5.88 -4.63
N TYR A 188 12.58 -5.63 -5.88
CA TYR A 188 13.50 -5.23 -6.94
C TYR A 188 13.54 -3.70 -7.12
N LEU A 189 14.59 -3.11 -6.55
CA LEU A 189 15.01 -1.71 -6.78
C LEU A 189 15.49 -1.45 -8.21
N THR A 190 15.79 -2.50 -8.98
CA THR A 190 16.37 -2.40 -10.33
C THR A 190 15.46 -1.64 -11.30
N THR A 191 14.14 -1.89 -11.27
CA THR A 191 13.19 -1.16 -12.12
C THR A 191 13.20 0.32 -11.80
N PHE A 192 13.25 0.68 -10.50
CA PHE A 192 13.35 2.07 -10.09
C PHE A 192 14.62 2.74 -10.58
N HIS A 193 15.79 2.11 -10.43
CA HIS A 193 17.04 2.66 -10.96
C HIS A 193 17.01 2.84 -12.48
N SER A 194 16.41 1.91 -13.23
CA SER A 194 16.24 2.03 -14.68
C SER A 194 15.31 3.19 -15.07
N LEU A 195 14.21 3.40 -14.34
CA LEU A 195 13.31 4.54 -14.55
C LEU A 195 14.00 5.87 -14.25
N CYS A 196 14.68 5.95 -13.12
CA CYS A 196 15.45 7.12 -12.71
C CYS A 196 16.55 7.45 -13.73
N HIS A 197 17.22 6.43 -14.27
CA HIS A 197 18.17 6.60 -15.36
C HIS A 197 17.48 7.11 -16.63
N TYR A 198 16.35 6.52 -17.03
CA TYR A 198 15.60 6.96 -18.22
C TYR A 198 15.18 8.42 -18.13
N PHE A 199 14.68 8.87 -16.98
CA PHE A 199 14.34 10.27 -16.74
C PHE A 199 15.55 11.22 -16.79
N SER A 200 16.76 10.70 -16.61
CA SER A 200 17.99 11.48 -16.75
C SER A 200 18.51 11.61 -18.18
N LEU A 201 17.94 10.85 -19.13
CA LEU A 201 18.36 10.85 -20.52
C LEU A 201 17.78 12.03 -21.31
N HIS A 202 18.56 12.53 -22.27
CA HIS A 202 18.10 13.49 -23.26
C HIS A 202 17.34 12.76 -24.37
N ILE A 203 16.01 12.68 -24.23
CA ILE A 203 15.11 12.02 -25.18
C ILE A 203 14.51 13.07 -26.13
N VAL A 204 14.32 12.69 -27.41
CA VAL A 204 13.73 13.55 -28.44
C VAL A 204 12.28 13.88 -28.08
N ASN A 205 11.91 15.15 -28.19
CA ASN A 205 10.55 15.63 -27.96
C ASN A 205 9.62 15.19 -29.11
N ASN A 206 8.77 14.20 -28.86
CA ASN A 206 7.69 13.75 -29.76
C ASN A 206 6.51 13.13 -28.97
N PRO A 207 5.31 13.05 -29.55
CA PRO A 207 4.10 12.54 -28.88
C PRO A 207 4.23 11.15 -28.27
N GLN A 208 4.91 10.23 -28.95
CA GLN A 208 5.09 8.85 -28.46
C GLN A 208 5.95 8.82 -27.20
N ASN A 209 7.04 9.57 -27.19
CA ASN A 209 7.92 9.70 -26.03
C ASN A 209 7.20 10.43 -24.87
N HIS A 210 6.30 11.39 -25.15
CA HIS A 210 5.40 11.97 -24.14
C HIS A 210 4.51 10.94 -23.47
N GLN A 211 3.83 10.12 -24.27
CA GLN A 211 2.94 9.07 -23.76
C GLN A 211 3.70 8.04 -22.92
N ILE A 212 4.89 7.61 -23.37
CA ILE A 212 5.77 6.71 -22.59
C ILE A 212 6.17 7.39 -21.28
N TYR A 213 6.68 8.63 -21.33
CA TYR A 213 7.13 9.35 -20.15
C TYR A 213 6.04 9.46 -19.07
N ARG A 214 4.86 9.92 -19.47
CA ARG A 214 3.66 10.03 -18.64
C ARG A 214 3.26 8.70 -18.01
N LEU A 215 3.37 7.61 -18.77
CA LEU A 215 3.07 6.27 -18.29
C LEU A 215 4.10 5.79 -17.26
N LEU A 216 5.39 6.08 -17.46
CA LEU A 216 6.44 5.78 -16.50
C LEU A 216 6.27 6.56 -15.19
N GLU A 217 5.86 7.83 -15.26
CA GLU A 217 5.51 8.62 -14.06
C GLU A 217 4.35 7.99 -13.30
N GLN A 218 3.30 7.54 -14.00
CA GLN A 218 2.15 6.88 -13.39
C GLN A 218 2.52 5.55 -12.75
N PHE A 219 3.36 4.75 -13.41
CA PHE A 219 3.91 3.52 -12.84
C PHE A 219 4.72 3.80 -11.57
N PHE A 220 5.57 4.84 -11.58
CA PHE A 220 6.35 5.26 -10.42
C PHE A 220 5.46 5.72 -9.26
N LEU A 221 4.52 6.65 -9.51
CA LEU A 221 3.60 7.20 -8.52
C LEU A 221 2.82 6.10 -7.81
N ARG A 222 2.16 5.23 -8.57
CA ARG A 222 1.35 4.14 -8.00
C ARG A 222 2.20 3.22 -7.12
N ARG A 223 3.42 2.92 -7.54
CA ARG A 223 4.30 2.02 -6.80
C ARG A 223 4.90 2.63 -5.53
N MET A 224 5.01 3.96 -5.47
CA MET A 224 5.50 4.66 -4.28
C MET A 224 4.34 4.99 -3.32
N CYS A 225 3.21 5.44 -3.84
CA CYS A 225 2.06 5.89 -3.05
C CYS A 225 1.17 4.74 -2.54
N TRP A 226 1.09 3.60 -3.25
CA TRP A 226 0.20 2.48 -2.90
C TRP A 226 0.93 1.26 -2.33
N LYS A 227 2.05 1.49 -1.63
CA LYS A 227 2.74 0.47 -0.81
C LYS A 227 2.16 0.44 0.60
N SER A 228 2.26 -0.69 1.29
CA SER A 228 2.03 -0.71 2.73
C SER A 228 3.05 0.19 3.44
N PHE A 229 2.70 0.70 4.62
CA PHE A 229 3.56 1.64 5.36
C PHE A 229 4.99 1.10 5.58
N HIS A 230 5.14 -0.16 6.00
CA HIS A 230 6.46 -0.76 6.24
C HIS A 230 7.27 -0.94 4.95
N GLU A 231 6.64 -1.41 3.87
CA GLU A 231 7.30 -1.58 2.57
C GLU A 231 7.70 -0.23 1.97
N ASN A 232 6.89 0.82 2.19
CA ASN A 232 7.23 2.16 1.78
C ASN A 232 8.50 2.63 2.50
N ILE A 233 8.57 2.51 3.83
CA ILE A 233 9.76 2.89 4.62
C ILE A 233 10.99 2.11 4.17
N GLN A 234 10.87 0.79 3.99
CA GLN A 234 11.96 -0.05 3.51
C GLN A 234 12.44 0.39 2.12
N CYS A 235 11.52 0.65 1.19
CA CYS A 235 11.85 1.08 -0.16
C CYS A 235 12.58 2.43 -0.15
N TYR A 236 12.07 3.42 0.59
CA TYR A 236 12.73 4.72 0.76
C TYR A 236 14.10 4.62 1.40
N THR A 237 14.23 3.82 2.45
CA THR A 237 15.51 3.61 3.14
C THR A 237 16.51 2.96 2.19
N SER A 238 16.09 2.03 1.34
CA SER A 238 16.98 1.40 0.36
C SER A 238 17.36 2.33 -0.80
N LEU A 239 16.47 3.22 -1.25
CA LEU A 239 16.73 4.18 -2.33
C LEU A 239 17.56 5.38 -1.87
N PHE A 240 17.35 5.84 -0.64
CA PHE A 240 17.82 7.14 -0.16
C PHE A 240 18.60 7.08 1.17
N GLY A 241 18.67 5.92 1.82
CA GLY A 241 19.37 5.72 3.10
C GLY A 241 20.87 5.40 2.96
N ALA A 242 21.36 5.04 1.78
CA ALA A 242 22.79 4.82 1.56
C ALA A 242 23.53 6.15 1.28
N SER A 243 24.72 6.32 1.88
CA SER A 243 25.58 7.49 1.63
C SER A 243 26.02 7.52 0.16
N SER A 244 25.38 8.33 -0.67
CA SER A 244 25.73 8.46 -2.09
C SER A 244 26.02 9.91 -2.41
N LYS A 245 27.32 10.25 -2.41
CA LYS A 245 27.82 11.52 -2.95
C LYS A 245 27.53 11.70 -4.46
N ASP A 246 27.07 10.64 -5.16
CA ASP A 246 26.81 10.63 -6.61
C ASP A 246 25.54 9.84 -6.98
N ASN A 247 24.39 10.13 -6.37
CA ASN A 247 23.13 9.67 -6.96
C ASN A 247 22.74 10.63 -8.09
N SER A 248 22.66 10.15 -9.34
CA SER A 248 22.23 10.96 -10.50
C SER A 248 20.88 11.64 -10.27
N LEU A 249 20.05 11.04 -9.41
CA LEU A 249 18.80 11.60 -8.90
C LEU A 249 18.98 12.93 -8.17
N MET A 250 20.07 13.13 -7.41
CA MET A 250 20.29 14.34 -6.62
C MET A 250 20.31 15.62 -7.44
N ARG A 251 20.79 15.56 -8.70
CA ARG A 251 20.78 16.72 -9.59
C ARG A 251 19.36 17.18 -9.92
N PHE A 252 18.41 16.25 -10.02
CA PHE A 252 17.01 16.56 -10.30
C PHE A 252 16.27 17.07 -9.06
N PHE A 253 16.60 16.54 -7.87
CA PHE A 253 16.01 16.97 -6.61
C PHE A 253 16.51 18.35 -6.14
N LEU A 254 17.81 18.64 -6.30
CA LEU A 254 18.41 19.91 -5.85
C LEU A 254 18.12 21.06 -6.82
N HIS A 255 17.92 20.75 -8.10
CA HIS A 255 17.68 21.73 -9.15
C HIS A 255 16.51 21.27 -10.04
N PRO A 256 15.27 21.24 -9.51
CA PRO A 256 14.11 20.95 -10.33
C PRO A 256 14.06 22.01 -11.44
N ARG A 257 14.19 21.58 -12.70
CA ARG A 257 14.12 22.48 -13.84
C ARG A 257 12.68 22.99 -13.92
N THR A 258 12.43 24.20 -13.46
CA THR A 258 11.08 24.80 -13.44
C THR A 258 10.60 25.11 -14.86
N PHE A 259 9.28 25.11 -15.06
CA PHE A 259 8.54 25.32 -16.32
C PHE A 259 8.72 26.71 -16.98
N THR A 260 9.85 27.38 -16.78
CA THR A 260 10.11 28.77 -17.21
C THR A 260 10.46 28.91 -18.71
N VAL A 261 10.42 27.83 -19.49
CA VAL A 261 10.75 27.79 -20.93
C VAL A 261 9.57 27.15 -21.71
N PRO A 262 9.22 27.61 -22.93
CA PRO A 262 8.14 27.04 -23.75
C PRO A 262 8.22 25.52 -23.91
N VAL A 263 7.07 24.82 -23.84
CA VAL A 263 6.94 23.33 -23.95
C VAL A 263 7.63 22.80 -25.22
N ASP A 264 7.60 23.61 -26.28
CA ASP A 264 8.15 23.34 -27.60
C ASP A 264 9.69 23.17 -27.60
N GLN A 265 10.39 23.70 -26.58
CA GLN A 265 11.85 23.67 -26.47
C GLN A 265 12.37 22.81 -25.31
N TYR A 266 11.49 22.22 -24.50
CA TYR A 266 11.88 21.50 -23.30
C TYR A 266 12.32 20.05 -23.56
N GLN A 267 13.35 19.62 -22.83
CA GLN A 267 13.74 18.22 -22.60
C GLN A 267 12.91 17.68 -21.43
N PHE A 268 12.04 16.68 -21.62
CA PHE A 268 11.17 16.07 -20.58
C PHE A 268 11.60 16.33 -19.12
N PRO A 269 11.13 17.42 -18.48
CA PRO A 269 11.53 17.72 -17.12
C PRO A 269 10.82 16.75 -16.18
N LEU A 270 11.59 16.06 -15.36
CA LEU A 270 11.10 15.26 -14.25
C LEU A 270 10.16 16.10 -13.39
N ASN A 271 8.89 15.70 -13.29
CA ASN A 271 7.90 16.44 -12.51
C ASN A 271 8.30 16.43 -11.02
N PRO A 272 8.70 17.57 -10.43
CA PRO A 272 9.12 17.63 -9.03
C PRO A 272 7.98 17.26 -8.06
N GLU A 273 6.72 17.50 -8.46
CA GLU A 273 5.56 17.20 -7.62
C GLU A 273 5.37 15.69 -7.40
N MET A 274 5.76 14.85 -8.38
CA MET A 274 5.72 13.39 -8.22
C MET A 274 6.59 12.94 -7.05
N PHE A 275 7.78 13.52 -6.93
CA PHE A 275 8.67 13.22 -5.81
C PHE A 275 8.17 13.77 -4.49
N LYS A 276 7.61 14.98 -4.50
CA LYS A 276 6.98 15.57 -3.32
C LYS A 276 5.85 14.69 -2.78
N MET A 277 4.96 14.20 -3.65
CA MET A 277 3.89 13.24 -3.30
C MET A 277 4.46 11.95 -2.68
N SER A 278 5.53 11.44 -3.28
CA SER A 278 6.16 10.22 -2.82
C SER A 278 6.79 10.41 -1.41
N ILE A 279 7.43 11.56 -1.15
CA ILE A 279 7.97 11.93 0.17
C ILE A 279 6.84 12.08 1.18
N TYR A 280 5.70 12.66 0.79
CA TYR A 280 4.51 12.74 1.64
C TYR A 280 4.03 11.36 2.10
N ALA A 281 3.97 10.37 1.20
CA ALA A 281 3.62 8.99 1.54
C ALA A 281 4.63 8.37 2.52
N PHE A 282 5.93 8.63 2.33
CA PHE A 282 7.00 8.16 3.23
C PHE A 282 6.92 8.74 4.64
N LEU A 283 6.76 10.06 4.76
CA LEU A 283 6.67 10.72 6.07
C LEU A 283 5.40 10.29 6.83
N ARG A 284 4.29 10.07 6.10
CA ARG A 284 3.06 9.53 6.66
C ARG A 284 3.23 8.08 7.14
N ALA A 285 3.93 7.24 6.37
CA ALA A 285 4.24 5.88 6.78
C ALA A 285 5.10 5.84 8.05
N ILE A 286 6.12 6.69 8.17
CA ILE A 286 6.92 6.84 9.40
C ILE A 286 6.03 7.20 10.59
N LYS A 287 5.15 8.18 10.41
CA LYS A 287 4.25 8.65 11.49
C LYS A 287 3.33 7.54 11.98
N ILE A 288 2.74 6.77 11.06
CA ILE A 288 1.79 5.70 11.38
C ILE A 288 2.48 4.51 12.05
N THR A 289 3.66 4.13 11.58
CA THR A 289 4.38 2.96 12.11
C THR A 289 5.20 3.28 13.36
N GLY A 290 5.49 4.56 13.61
CA GLY A 290 6.40 5.00 14.66
C GLY A 290 7.86 4.56 14.44
N GLN A 291 8.20 4.11 13.23
CA GLN A 291 9.54 3.63 12.92
C GLN A 291 10.52 4.80 12.74
N GLU A 292 11.62 4.79 13.50
CA GLU A 292 12.71 5.74 13.29
C GLU A 292 13.54 5.37 12.07
N VAL A 293 14.01 6.39 11.35
CA VAL A 293 14.88 6.25 10.19
C VAL A 293 16.18 6.99 10.48
N VAL A 294 17.31 6.39 10.11
CA VAL A 294 18.62 7.03 10.22
C VAL A 294 18.63 8.27 9.32
N THR A 295 18.89 9.44 9.89
CA THR A 295 18.96 10.70 9.15
C THR A 295 20.40 11.10 8.87
N GLU A 296 21.31 10.87 9.83
CA GLU A 296 22.73 11.21 9.71
C GLU A 296 23.42 10.40 8.61
N GLY A 297 24.12 11.09 7.70
CA GLY A 297 24.80 10.46 6.57
C GLY A 297 23.88 9.92 5.46
N THR A 298 22.57 10.16 5.56
CA THR A 298 21.57 9.74 4.56
C THR A 298 21.07 10.91 3.71
N MET A 299 20.31 10.60 2.66
CA MET A 299 19.74 11.62 1.77
C MET A 299 18.39 12.17 2.25
N HIS A 300 17.79 11.59 3.30
CA HIS A 300 16.47 11.99 3.78
C HIS A 300 16.36 13.49 4.13
N PRO A 301 17.31 14.09 4.88
CA PRO A 301 17.24 15.53 5.21
C PRO A 301 17.29 16.43 3.98
N TYR A 302 18.13 16.10 3.00
CA TYR A 302 18.30 16.90 1.78
C TYR A 302 17.01 16.90 0.92
N HIS A 303 16.32 15.77 0.83
CA HIS A 303 15.07 15.69 0.08
C HIS A 303 13.96 16.51 0.73
N VAL A 304 13.86 16.50 2.06
CA VAL A 304 12.86 17.31 2.77
C VAL A 304 13.17 18.80 2.61
N ALA A 305 14.44 19.21 2.74
CA ALA A 305 14.85 20.61 2.55
C ALA A 305 14.69 21.12 1.11
N GLY A 306 14.72 20.23 0.11
CA GLY A 306 14.63 20.60 -1.31
C GLY A 306 13.26 21.10 -1.77
N TYR A 307 12.21 20.96 -0.96
CA TYR A 307 10.84 21.34 -1.32
C TYR A 307 10.23 22.31 -0.30
N GLY A 308 9.35 23.19 -0.78
CA GLY A 308 8.50 24.03 0.08
C GLY A 308 7.29 23.25 0.59
N TRP A 309 7.08 23.26 1.90
CA TRP A 309 5.98 22.57 2.59
C TRP A 309 5.01 23.59 3.22
N PRO A 310 3.70 23.48 2.96
CA PRO A 310 2.71 24.33 3.64
C PRO A 310 2.70 24.04 5.14
N GLU A 311 2.74 25.08 5.98
CA GLU A 311 2.82 24.94 7.45
C GLU A 311 1.69 24.02 7.99
N LYS A 312 0.45 24.23 7.51
CA LYS A 312 -0.72 23.43 7.88
C LYS A 312 -0.64 21.95 7.50
N SER A 313 0.17 21.61 6.49
CA SER A 313 0.34 20.24 5.98
C SER A 313 1.53 19.50 6.59
N THR A 314 2.24 20.10 7.54
CA THR A 314 3.38 19.47 8.23
C THR A 314 3.01 18.87 9.59
N SER A 315 1.77 19.00 10.05
CA SER A 315 1.33 18.57 11.38
C SER A 315 1.61 17.09 11.72
N TYR A 316 1.64 16.23 10.71
CA TYR A 316 1.89 14.79 10.85
C TYR A 316 3.34 14.40 10.56
N PHE A 317 4.21 15.34 10.18
CA PHE A 317 5.59 15.02 9.85
C PHE A 317 6.35 14.56 11.10
N PRO A 318 7.31 13.63 10.95
CA PRO A 318 8.16 13.24 12.06
C PRO A 318 9.02 14.42 12.55
N LYS A 319 9.39 14.41 13.83
CA LYS A 319 10.11 15.51 14.51
C LYS A 319 11.36 15.96 13.73
N TRP A 320 12.18 15.02 13.26
CA TRP A 320 13.38 15.33 12.50
C TRP A 320 13.08 16.08 11.19
N ALA A 321 11.99 15.75 10.49
CA ALA A 321 11.63 16.42 9.25
C ALA A 321 11.16 17.86 9.52
N LEU A 322 10.43 18.07 10.62
CA LEU A 322 10.03 19.41 11.07
C LEU A 322 11.23 20.29 11.41
N GLU A 323 12.26 19.73 12.06
CA GLU A 323 13.51 20.46 12.35
C GLU A 323 14.23 20.87 11.07
N ILE A 324 14.30 20.00 10.07
CA ILE A 324 14.87 20.34 8.76
C ILE A 324 14.08 21.45 8.07
N ILE A 325 12.75 21.37 8.08
CA ILE A 325 11.89 22.40 7.46
C ILE A 325 12.09 23.75 8.14
N LYS A 326 12.14 23.80 9.48
CA LYS A 326 12.41 25.02 10.25
C LYS A 326 13.77 25.63 9.94
N ASN A 327 14.78 24.80 9.70
CA ASN A 327 16.13 25.23 9.37
C ASN A 327 16.32 25.58 7.89
N THR A 328 15.32 25.32 7.05
CA THR A 328 15.37 25.60 5.61
C THR A 328 14.84 27.00 5.34
N ASP A 329 15.62 27.81 4.63
CA ASP A 329 15.21 29.16 4.24
C ASP A 329 14.11 29.11 3.16
N ALA A 330 12.86 29.31 3.58
CA ALA A 330 11.69 29.27 2.72
C ALA A 330 11.74 30.29 1.57
N THR A 331 12.49 31.39 1.72
CA THR A 331 12.60 32.43 0.67
C THR A 331 13.34 31.93 -0.58
N LYS A 332 14.19 30.91 -0.44
CA LYS A 332 14.91 30.27 -1.55
C LYS A 332 14.05 29.26 -2.33
N LEU A 333 12.91 28.86 -1.78
CA LEU A 333 12.02 27.84 -2.34
C LEU A 333 10.76 28.45 -2.98
N LEU A 334 10.44 29.70 -2.68
CA LEU A 334 9.32 30.40 -3.30
C LEU A 334 9.64 30.74 -4.76
N PRO A 335 8.74 30.44 -5.71
CA PRO A 335 8.90 30.90 -7.07
C PRO A 335 8.95 32.44 -7.08
N ASN A 336 9.87 33.03 -7.83
CA ASN A 336 9.84 34.47 -8.08
C ASN A 336 8.66 34.79 -9.01
N TYR A 337 7.48 34.98 -8.43
CA TYR A 337 6.24 35.22 -9.18
C TYR A 337 6.36 36.43 -10.11
N GLU A 338 7.12 37.46 -9.72
CA GLU A 338 7.31 38.65 -10.53
C GLU A 338 8.17 38.36 -11.77
N GLU A 339 9.23 37.56 -11.62
CA GLU A 339 10.05 37.08 -12.74
C GLU A 339 9.25 36.14 -13.66
N ILE A 340 8.45 35.22 -13.10
CA ILE A 340 7.59 34.31 -13.87
C ILE A 340 6.57 35.12 -14.68
N LEU A 341 5.88 36.07 -14.06
CA LEU A 341 4.92 36.94 -14.75
C LEU A 341 5.60 37.77 -15.83
N THR A 342 6.82 38.27 -15.58
CA THR A 342 7.59 39.06 -16.54
C THR A 342 8.01 38.20 -17.74
N LYS A 343 8.61 37.02 -17.51
CA LYS A 343 8.99 36.07 -18.57
C LYS A 343 7.78 35.56 -19.35
N THR A 344 6.65 35.32 -18.70
CA THR A 344 5.41 34.89 -19.36
C THR A 344 4.89 35.99 -20.28
N ARG A 345 4.88 37.25 -19.81
CA ARG A 345 4.50 38.42 -20.61
C ARG A 345 5.45 38.67 -21.77
N GLU A 346 6.75 38.51 -21.57
CA GLU A 346 7.77 38.63 -22.63
C GLU A 346 7.60 37.54 -23.68
N THR A 347 7.39 36.30 -23.25
CA THR A 347 7.16 35.15 -24.16
C THR A 347 5.85 35.30 -24.93
N ALA A 348 4.78 35.79 -24.28
CA ALA A 348 3.51 36.12 -24.94
C ALA A 348 3.67 37.23 -25.99
N ARG A 349 4.53 38.23 -25.75
CA ARG A 349 4.86 39.28 -26.73
C ARG A 349 5.64 38.76 -27.94
N LEU A 350 6.47 37.72 -27.77
CA LEU A 350 7.27 37.11 -28.83
C LEU A 350 6.49 36.15 -29.74
N HIS A 351 5.29 35.73 -29.33
CA HIS A 351 4.40 34.85 -30.11
C HIS A 351 3.05 35.53 -30.44
N PRO A 352 3.05 36.55 -31.34
CA PRO A 352 1.86 37.36 -31.65
C PRO A 352 0.72 36.62 -32.36
N SER A 353 0.96 35.38 -32.83
CA SER A 353 -0.05 34.53 -33.47
C SER A 353 -0.97 33.80 -32.48
N LEU A 354 -0.66 33.81 -31.18
CA LEU A 354 -1.47 33.22 -30.14
C LEU A 354 -2.24 34.33 -29.42
N THR A 355 -3.57 34.23 -29.41
CA THR A 355 -4.38 35.12 -28.55
C THR A 355 -4.04 34.86 -27.07
N PRO A 356 -4.19 35.85 -26.17
CA PRO A 356 -3.99 35.64 -24.73
C PRO A 356 -4.74 34.41 -24.20
N ASN A 357 -5.96 34.17 -24.69
CA ASN A 357 -6.77 32.99 -24.34
C ASN A 357 -6.19 31.67 -24.87
N GLN A 358 -5.56 31.65 -26.05
CA GLN A 358 -4.83 30.48 -26.56
C GLN A 358 -3.50 30.26 -25.83
N PHE A 359 -2.85 31.34 -25.38
CA PHE A 359 -1.66 31.28 -24.53
C PHE A 359 -1.99 30.70 -23.14
N VAL A 360 -3.16 31.08 -22.61
CA VAL A 360 -3.75 30.61 -21.35
C VAL A 360 -4.23 29.15 -21.44
N MET A 361 -4.89 28.74 -22.54
CA MET A 361 -5.25 27.32 -22.76
C MET A 361 -4.02 26.41 -22.92
N ARG A 362 -2.90 26.93 -23.44
CA ARG A 362 -1.63 26.18 -23.56
C ARG A 362 -0.92 25.98 -22.22
N TYR A 363 -1.29 26.75 -21.19
CA TYR A 363 -0.66 26.78 -19.87
C TYR A 363 -1.65 26.80 -18.68
N GLY A 364 -2.86 26.29 -18.87
CA GLY A 364 -3.74 25.84 -17.78
C GLY A 364 -4.22 26.91 -16.81
N ASP A 365 -4.56 28.11 -17.28
CA ASP A 365 -5.09 29.19 -16.41
C ASP A 365 -6.50 29.63 -16.86
N ASP A 366 -7.44 28.69 -17.00
CA ASP A 366 -8.84 29.07 -17.19
C ASP A 366 -9.30 29.90 -15.97
N GLN A 367 -9.79 31.13 -16.20
CA GLN A 367 -10.11 32.07 -15.11
C GLN A 367 -11.33 31.65 -14.30
N ASP A 368 -12.11 30.68 -14.79
CA ASP A 368 -13.24 30.10 -14.09
C ASP A 368 -12.98 28.63 -13.72
N PRO A 369 -12.49 28.36 -12.50
CA PRO A 369 -12.33 27.01 -11.97
C PRO A 369 -13.60 26.16 -12.11
N THR A 370 -14.78 26.78 -12.07
CA THR A 370 -16.09 26.11 -12.13
C THR A 370 -16.28 25.32 -13.43
N THR A 371 -15.82 25.85 -14.56
CA THR A 371 -15.96 25.18 -15.86
C THR A 371 -15.09 23.92 -15.93
N PHE A 372 -13.86 23.98 -15.43
CA PHE A 372 -12.99 22.81 -15.31
C PHE A 372 -13.58 21.76 -14.36
N TYR A 373 -14.13 22.17 -13.20
CA TYR A 373 -14.78 21.26 -12.27
C TYR A 373 -16.01 20.56 -12.88
N CYS A 374 -16.84 21.27 -13.65
CA CYS A 374 -18.01 20.67 -14.30
C CYS A 374 -17.62 19.66 -15.39
N MET A 375 -16.65 20.01 -16.25
CA MET A 375 -16.15 19.08 -17.28
C MET A 375 -15.55 17.81 -16.65
N MET A 376 -14.78 17.97 -15.57
CA MET A 376 -14.25 16.85 -14.82
C MET A 376 -15.38 16.02 -14.20
N ALA A 377 -16.33 16.65 -13.52
CA ALA A 377 -17.46 15.97 -12.87
C ALA A 377 -18.29 15.14 -13.86
N ASP A 378 -18.55 15.65 -15.06
CA ASP A 378 -19.31 14.91 -16.09
C ASP A 378 -18.52 13.72 -16.64
N ARG A 379 -17.21 13.89 -16.90
CA ARG A 379 -16.33 12.79 -17.32
C ARG A 379 -16.24 11.70 -16.26
N ILE A 380 -16.18 12.09 -14.98
CA ILE A 380 -16.16 11.18 -13.83
C ILE A 380 -17.47 10.40 -13.73
N ARG A 381 -18.61 11.09 -13.81
CA ARG A 381 -19.94 10.47 -13.74
C ARG A 381 -20.13 9.49 -14.89
N TRP A 382 -19.73 9.85 -16.10
CA TRP A 382 -19.76 8.95 -17.25
C TRP A 382 -18.91 7.71 -17.00
N PHE A 383 -17.67 7.86 -16.54
CA PHE A 383 -16.77 6.73 -16.27
C PHE A 383 -17.33 5.80 -15.20
N TYR A 384 -17.86 6.36 -14.12
CA TYR A 384 -18.45 5.58 -13.03
C TYR A 384 -19.64 4.72 -13.48
N GLN A 385 -20.47 5.25 -14.39
CA GLN A 385 -21.67 4.58 -14.90
C GLN A 385 -21.39 3.56 -16.01
N ASN A 386 -20.37 3.79 -16.83
CA ASN A 386 -20.16 3.03 -18.08
C ASN A 386 -18.96 2.08 -18.02
N VAL A 387 -18.04 2.25 -17.07
CA VAL A 387 -16.83 1.43 -16.96
C VAL A 387 -16.99 0.43 -15.81
N PRO A 388 -16.89 -0.89 -16.06
CA PRO A 388 -16.96 -1.89 -15.00
C PRO A 388 -15.63 -1.98 -14.24
N ARG A 389 -15.54 -2.85 -13.23
CA ARG A 389 -14.28 -3.13 -12.53
C ARG A 389 -13.40 -4.09 -13.34
N LYS A 390 -12.16 -3.70 -13.63
CA LYS A 390 -11.20 -4.49 -14.43
C LYS A 390 -10.80 -5.83 -13.83
N ASP A 391 -10.92 -5.98 -12.52
CA ASP A 391 -10.62 -7.22 -11.78
C ASP A 391 -11.77 -8.24 -11.86
N GLN A 392 -13.00 -7.78 -12.10
CA GLN A 392 -14.20 -8.62 -12.20
C GLN A 392 -14.59 -8.88 -13.66
N HIS A 393 -14.57 -7.83 -14.49
CA HIS A 393 -15.00 -7.84 -15.89
C HIS A 393 -13.90 -7.26 -16.80
N PRO A 394 -12.76 -7.96 -16.94
CA PRO A 394 -11.59 -7.45 -17.67
C PRO A 394 -11.84 -7.20 -19.16
N ASP A 395 -12.68 -8.02 -19.79
CA ASP A 395 -13.04 -7.93 -21.20
C ASP A 395 -13.99 -6.76 -21.49
N GLU A 396 -15.00 -6.58 -20.65
CA GLU A 396 -15.91 -5.42 -20.71
C GLU A 396 -15.17 -4.13 -20.38
N TYR A 397 -14.21 -4.17 -19.45
CA TYR A 397 -13.40 -3.01 -19.10
C TYR A 397 -12.63 -2.47 -20.30
N ILE A 398 -11.88 -3.32 -21.02
CA ILE A 398 -11.09 -2.88 -22.18
C ILE A 398 -12.01 -2.29 -23.27
N LYS A 399 -13.16 -2.92 -23.52
CA LYS A 399 -14.17 -2.38 -24.46
C LYS A 399 -14.73 -1.03 -23.99
N ALA A 400 -14.95 -0.85 -22.69
CA ALA A 400 -15.42 0.40 -22.12
C ALA A 400 -14.36 1.51 -22.18
N ILE A 401 -13.07 1.17 -22.05
CA ILE A 401 -11.96 2.12 -22.23
C ILE A 401 -11.88 2.63 -23.67
N VAL A 402 -12.09 1.78 -24.67
CA VAL A 402 -12.17 2.24 -26.07
C VAL A 402 -13.30 3.25 -26.23
N LYS A 403 -14.52 2.93 -25.77
CA LYS A 403 -15.67 3.85 -25.79
C LYS A 403 -15.41 5.15 -25.03
N TYR A 404 -14.64 5.09 -23.94
CA TYR A 404 -14.25 6.25 -23.17
C TYR A 404 -13.36 7.19 -23.98
N HIS A 405 -12.35 6.65 -24.67
CA HIS A 405 -11.46 7.45 -25.51
C HIS A 405 -12.19 7.97 -26.76
N ASP A 406 -13.19 7.26 -27.28
CA ASP A 406 -14.04 7.77 -28.36
C ASP A 406 -14.90 8.96 -27.90
N ALA A 407 -15.45 8.88 -26.68
CA ALA A 407 -16.26 9.95 -26.09
C ALA A 407 -15.41 11.13 -25.59
N PHE A 408 -14.21 10.84 -25.08
CA PHE A 408 -13.29 11.80 -24.49
C PHE A 408 -11.85 11.57 -24.98
N PRO A 409 -11.53 11.96 -26.23
CA PRO A 409 -10.19 11.81 -26.78
C PRO A 409 -9.14 12.54 -25.93
N GLU A 410 -7.97 11.91 -25.74
CA GLU A 410 -6.86 12.42 -24.95
C GLU A 410 -5.66 12.69 -25.84
N PHE A 411 -5.33 13.97 -26.01
CA PHE A 411 -4.20 14.43 -26.81
C PHE A 411 -3.07 14.97 -25.92
N GLU A 412 -1.83 14.75 -26.35
CA GLU A 412 -0.65 15.37 -25.78
C GLU A 412 -0.48 16.80 -26.27
N ALA A 413 0.14 17.66 -25.45
CA ALA A 413 0.33 19.08 -25.80
C ALA A 413 1.11 19.27 -27.12
N CYS A 414 2.08 18.39 -27.41
CA CYS A 414 2.84 18.43 -28.65
C CYS A 414 2.02 18.03 -29.90
N GLU A 415 0.93 17.27 -29.74
CA GLU A 415 0.00 16.91 -30.82
C GLU A 415 -0.91 18.10 -31.19
N LEU A 416 -1.26 18.94 -30.21
CA LEU A 416 -2.10 20.12 -30.43
C LEU A 416 -1.35 21.29 -31.08
N VAL A 417 -0.03 21.32 -30.93
CA VAL A 417 0.86 22.40 -31.37
C VAL A 417 1.39 22.18 -32.78
N SER A 418 1.69 20.93 -33.11
CA SER A 418 2.34 20.58 -34.36
C SER A 418 1.27 20.31 -35.42
N LYS A 419 1.38 20.96 -36.59
CA LYS A 419 0.71 20.45 -37.80
C LYS A 419 1.45 19.18 -38.23
N TYR A 420 1.24 18.07 -37.52
CA TYR A 420 1.79 16.79 -37.92
C TYR A 420 1.29 16.45 -39.33
N ASP A 421 2.20 16.03 -40.21
CA ASP A 421 1.81 15.41 -41.47
C ASP A 421 0.95 14.18 -41.14
N ASN A 422 -0.23 14.08 -41.76
CA ASN A 422 -1.27 13.08 -41.53
C ASN A 422 -0.86 11.61 -41.85
N SER A 423 0.44 11.28 -41.96
CA SER A 423 0.92 10.01 -42.49
C SER A 423 1.18 8.93 -41.44
N THR A 424 1.39 9.27 -40.16
CA THR A 424 1.65 8.28 -39.08
C THR A 424 0.83 8.55 -37.83
N ASN A 425 0.25 7.49 -37.26
CA ASN A 425 -0.53 7.57 -36.02
C ASN A 425 0.39 7.82 -34.81
N PRO A 426 0.27 8.96 -34.12
CA PRO A 426 1.14 9.30 -33.00
C PRO A 426 0.78 8.58 -31.70
N HIS A 427 -0.40 7.93 -31.64
CA HIS A 427 -0.91 7.31 -30.42
C HIS A 427 -0.30 5.94 -30.15
N MET A 428 0.07 5.71 -28.89
CA MET A 428 0.61 4.45 -28.39
C MET A 428 -0.52 3.47 -28.00
N PRO A 429 -0.26 2.14 -28.01
CA PRO A 429 -1.30 1.14 -27.79
C PRO A 429 -1.74 1.15 -26.32
N THR A 430 -2.98 1.60 -26.08
CA THR A 430 -3.57 1.74 -24.75
C THR A 430 -4.65 0.67 -24.52
N TYR A 431 -4.49 -0.14 -23.49
CA TYR A 431 -5.46 -1.18 -23.12
C TYR A 431 -6.25 -0.79 -21.87
N TYR A 432 -5.60 -0.12 -20.92
CA TYR A 432 -6.18 0.15 -19.60
C TYR A 432 -6.17 1.63 -19.21
N GLY A 433 -5.14 2.38 -19.61
CA GLY A 433 -4.94 3.75 -19.19
C GLY A 433 -6.00 4.75 -19.69
N CYS A 434 -6.35 5.68 -18.82
CA CYS A 434 -7.23 6.82 -19.11
C CYS A 434 -6.97 7.94 -18.09
N LEU A 435 -7.52 9.14 -18.28
CA LEU A 435 -7.34 10.26 -17.34
C LEU A 435 -7.88 9.91 -15.94
N ILE A 436 -9.05 9.26 -15.85
CA ILE A 436 -9.65 8.91 -14.54
C ILE A 436 -8.71 8.02 -13.73
N GLU A 437 -8.14 6.99 -14.35
CA GLU A 437 -7.13 6.15 -13.72
C GLU A 437 -5.90 6.98 -13.32
N ARG A 438 -5.39 7.85 -14.20
CA ARG A 438 -4.21 8.68 -13.91
C ARG A 438 -4.39 9.64 -12.73
N LEU A 439 -5.63 10.03 -12.44
CA LEU A 439 -5.95 10.91 -11.32
C LEU A 439 -6.00 10.20 -9.98
N LEU A 440 -6.22 8.88 -9.91
CA LEU A 440 -6.37 8.15 -8.65
C LEU A 440 -5.24 8.42 -7.63
N PRO A 441 -3.95 8.23 -7.93
CA PRO A 441 -2.89 8.50 -6.96
C PRO A 441 -2.75 10.00 -6.61
N ILE A 442 -3.20 10.89 -7.49
CA ILE A 442 -3.20 12.34 -7.26
C ILE A 442 -4.35 12.73 -6.33
N LEU A 443 -5.50 12.06 -6.43
CA LEU A 443 -6.66 12.30 -5.59
C LEU A 443 -6.38 11.96 -4.12
N ASP A 444 -5.60 10.92 -3.83
CA ASP A 444 -5.15 10.64 -2.46
C ASP A 444 -4.46 11.87 -1.86
N GLN A 445 -3.47 12.42 -2.59
CA GLN A 445 -2.74 13.60 -2.15
C GLN A 445 -3.63 14.83 -2.05
N TYR A 446 -4.53 15.02 -3.01
CA TYR A 446 -5.49 16.11 -2.99
C TYR A 446 -6.35 16.06 -1.74
N VAL A 447 -6.90 14.90 -1.37
CA VAL A 447 -7.74 14.75 -0.18
C VAL A 447 -6.93 15.00 1.09
N TYR A 448 -5.71 14.47 1.21
CA TYR A 448 -4.84 14.74 2.36
C TYR A 448 -4.65 16.25 2.56
N VAL A 449 -4.20 16.95 1.52
CA VAL A 449 -3.91 18.39 1.59
C VAL A 449 -5.18 19.21 1.79
N ALA A 450 -6.28 18.86 1.13
CA ALA A 450 -7.56 19.56 1.27
C ALA A 450 -8.08 19.48 2.71
N LEU A 451 -8.04 18.29 3.32
CA LEU A 451 -8.44 18.12 4.71
C LEU A 451 -7.55 18.94 5.65
N GLU A 452 -6.23 18.87 5.50
CA GLU A 452 -5.27 19.61 6.34
C GLU A 452 -5.46 21.13 6.24
N GLN A 453 -5.73 21.65 5.04
CA GLN A 453 -5.92 23.08 4.83
C GLN A 453 -7.28 23.60 5.31
N GLN A 454 -8.32 22.77 5.23
CA GLN A 454 -9.71 23.11 5.60
C GLN A 454 -10.06 22.74 7.05
N GLY A 455 -9.09 22.32 7.86
CA GLY A 455 -9.32 21.95 9.26
C GLY A 455 -10.12 20.65 9.42
N TYR A 456 -9.82 19.67 8.57
CA TYR A 456 -10.39 18.31 8.54
C TYR A 456 -11.90 18.25 8.33
N LYS A 457 -12.43 19.26 7.64
CA LYS A 457 -13.82 19.29 7.18
C LYS A 457 -13.87 19.55 5.68
N MET A 458 -14.37 18.57 4.94
CA MET A 458 -14.50 18.66 3.49
C MET A 458 -15.95 18.93 3.10
N ASN A 459 -16.16 19.68 2.02
CA ASN A 459 -17.50 19.89 1.48
C ASN A 459 -18.13 18.54 1.07
N PRO A 460 -19.35 18.20 1.52
CA PRO A 460 -20.00 16.91 1.23
C PRO A 460 -20.13 16.58 -0.27
N GLN A 461 -20.36 17.58 -1.13
CA GLN A 461 -20.47 17.37 -2.57
C GLN A 461 -19.13 17.00 -3.20
N VAL A 462 -18.05 17.65 -2.75
CA VAL A 462 -16.68 17.34 -3.20
C VAL A 462 -16.28 15.96 -2.68
N LEU A 463 -16.58 15.66 -1.41
CA LEU A 463 -16.35 14.35 -0.79
C LEU A 463 -17.05 13.23 -1.59
N GLN A 464 -18.34 13.40 -1.90
CA GLN A 464 -19.10 12.43 -2.69
C GLN A 464 -18.50 12.22 -4.08
N THR A 465 -18.14 13.31 -4.77
CA THR A 465 -17.58 13.25 -6.13
C THR A 465 -16.22 12.56 -6.14
N VAL A 466 -15.35 12.87 -5.17
CA VAL A 466 -14.04 12.24 -5.04
C VAL A 466 -14.16 10.76 -4.64
N ALA A 467 -15.09 10.42 -3.74
CA ALA A 467 -15.27 9.05 -3.31
C ALA A 467 -15.65 8.12 -4.48
N MET A 468 -16.40 8.59 -5.48
CA MET A 468 -16.78 7.76 -6.66
C MET A 468 -15.57 7.13 -7.37
N PHE A 469 -14.40 7.77 -7.32
CA PHE A 469 -13.16 7.22 -7.88
C PHE A 469 -12.65 6.00 -7.12
N TYR A 470 -12.94 5.90 -5.83
CA TYR A 470 -12.38 4.87 -4.96
C TYR A 470 -12.96 3.47 -5.22
N LYS A 471 -14.01 3.38 -6.04
CA LYS A 471 -14.45 2.13 -6.68
C LYS A 471 -13.32 1.45 -7.49
N TYR A 472 -12.41 2.23 -8.09
CA TYR A 472 -11.32 1.74 -8.94
C TYR A 472 -9.94 1.81 -8.25
N HIS A 473 -9.90 2.31 -7.01
CA HIS A 473 -8.66 2.49 -6.27
C HIS A 473 -8.13 1.14 -5.78
N ALA A 474 -6.80 0.99 -5.75
CA ALA A 474 -6.17 -0.28 -5.38
C ALA A 474 -6.15 -0.50 -3.86
N MET A 475 -5.89 0.56 -3.09
CA MET A 475 -5.69 0.56 -1.62
C MET A 475 -6.71 1.44 -0.84
N PRO A 476 -8.03 1.36 -1.10
CA PRO A 476 -8.98 2.31 -0.51
C PRO A 476 -9.15 2.16 1.01
N ILE A 477 -9.02 0.97 1.59
CA ILE A 477 -9.09 0.76 3.05
C ILE A 477 -7.86 1.36 3.73
N HIS A 478 -6.66 1.14 3.17
CA HIS A 478 -5.41 1.71 3.64
C HIS A 478 -5.44 3.24 3.60
N PHE A 479 -6.01 3.81 2.53
CA PHE A 479 -6.23 5.25 2.40
C PHE A 479 -7.12 5.78 3.53
N MET A 480 -8.32 5.19 3.72
CA MET A 480 -9.24 5.62 4.79
C MET A 480 -8.59 5.54 6.17
N TYR A 481 -7.92 4.42 6.46
CA TYR A 481 -7.16 4.24 7.70
C TYR A 481 -6.08 5.32 7.86
N SER A 482 -5.33 5.62 6.81
CA SER A 482 -4.25 6.61 6.84
C SER A 482 -4.75 8.03 7.11
N VAL A 483 -5.87 8.42 6.49
CA VAL A 483 -6.54 9.71 6.77
C VAL A 483 -6.91 9.77 8.24
N LEU A 484 -7.72 8.82 8.71
CA LEU A 484 -8.26 8.82 10.08
C LEU A 484 -7.16 8.78 11.14
N PHE A 485 -6.11 7.98 10.93
CA PHE A 485 -5.01 7.89 11.88
C PHE A 485 -4.30 9.24 12.06
N THR A 486 -4.04 9.95 10.95
CA THR A 486 -3.37 11.26 11.02
C THR A 486 -4.27 12.40 11.43
N SER A 487 -5.58 12.29 11.20
CA SER A 487 -6.57 13.29 11.59
C SER A 487 -7.25 12.99 12.93
N HIS A 488 -6.82 11.94 13.64
CA HIS A 488 -7.44 11.54 14.90
C HIS A 488 -7.32 12.65 15.94
N GLY A 489 -8.44 12.99 16.58
CA GLY A 489 -8.54 14.14 17.51
C GLY A 489 -8.63 15.51 16.82
N LEU A 490 -8.46 15.59 15.50
CA LEU A 490 -8.58 16.82 14.71
C LEU A 490 -9.89 16.87 13.90
N MET A 491 -10.32 15.72 13.38
CA MET A 491 -11.59 15.56 12.68
C MET A 491 -12.72 15.28 13.67
N SER A 492 -13.88 15.93 13.51
CA SER A 492 -15.03 15.70 14.36
C SER A 492 -15.65 14.31 14.11
N GLY A 493 -16.27 13.69 15.12
CA GLY A 493 -16.92 12.38 14.98
C GLY A 493 -17.95 12.31 13.84
N PRO A 494 -18.86 13.30 13.67
CA PRO A 494 -19.78 13.33 12.53
C PRO A 494 -19.09 13.44 11.17
N ASP A 495 -18.04 14.26 11.06
CA ASP A 495 -17.28 14.42 9.81
C ASP A 495 -16.50 13.14 9.48
N ALA A 496 -15.92 12.48 10.49
CA ALA A 496 -15.23 11.19 10.35
C ALA A 496 -16.19 10.09 9.91
N LYS A 497 -17.38 9.99 10.51
CA LYS A 497 -18.42 9.05 10.05
C LYS A 497 -18.82 9.32 8.60
N SER A 498 -19.08 10.58 8.26
CA SER A 498 -19.45 10.98 6.90
C SER A 498 -18.37 10.59 5.90
N PHE A 499 -17.10 10.85 6.23
CA PHE A 499 -15.95 10.41 5.43
C PHE A 499 -15.95 8.90 5.23
N VAL A 500 -15.95 8.11 6.32
CA VAL A 500 -15.88 6.64 6.24
C VAL A 500 -17.04 6.06 5.43
N THR A 501 -18.27 6.46 5.75
CA THR A 501 -19.46 5.91 5.07
C THR A 501 -19.50 6.27 3.58
N THR A 502 -19.06 7.47 3.21
CA THR A 502 -19.04 7.91 1.81
C THR A 502 -18.05 7.11 0.97
N PHE A 503 -16.86 6.83 1.50
CA PHE A 503 -15.86 6.01 0.82
C PHE A 503 -16.19 4.52 0.86
N ALA A 504 -16.61 3.99 2.01
CA ALA A 504 -17.00 2.59 2.17
C ALA A 504 -18.12 2.18 1.21
N ALA A 505 -19.09 3.08 0.95
CA ALA A 505 -20.17 2.83 0.00
C ALA A 505 -19.70 2.60 -1.45
N GLN A 506 -18.46 2.98 -1.79
CA GLN A 506 -17.88 2.77 -3.13
C GLN A 506 -17.06 1.48 -3.22
N ILE A 507 -16.86 0.79 -2.11
CA ILE A 507 -15.98 -0.39 -2.00
C ILE A 507 -16.86 -1.60 -1.69
N GLU A 508 -17.04 -2.48 -2.67
CA GLU A 508 -17.94 -3.65 -2.56
C GLU A 508 -17.61 -4.58 -1.38
N GLU A 509 -16.32 -4.76 -1.09
CA GLU A 509 -15.84 -5.66 -0.02
C GLU A 509 -15.58 -4.93 1.31
N CYS A 510 -16.03 -3.68 1.47
CA CYS A 510 -15.89 -2.92 2.71
C CYS A 510 -17.15 -3.07 3.56
N HIS A 511 -17.13 -4.01 4.51
CA HIS A 511 -18.29 -4.32 5.34
C HIS A 511 -18.13 -3.79 6.77
N LEU A 512 -18.76 -2.64 7.04
CA LEU A 512 -18.80 -2.05 8.37
C LEU A 512 -19.81 -2.78 9.28
N THR A 513 -19.76 -2.53 10.58
CA THR A 513 -20.78 -3.04 11.52
C THR A 513 -22.10 -2.29 11.36
N GLU A 514 -23.22 -2.99 11.56
CA GLU A 514 -24.55 -2.37 11.50
C GLU A 514 -24.70 -1.27 12.56
N ALA A 515 -24.09 -1.47 13.73
CA ALA A 515 -24.06 -0.49 14.81
C ALA A 515 -23.34 0.81 14.40
N PHE A 516 -22.26 0.72 13.61
CA PHE A 516 -21.57 1.88 13.07
C PHE A 516 -22.44 2.62 12.04
N GLU A 517 -22.93 1.89 11.04
CA GLU A 517 -23.68 2.47 9.93
C GLU A 517 -24.92 3.22 10.43
N LYS A 518 -25.75 2.56 11.24
CA LYS A 518 -27.02 3.13 11.70
C LYS A 518 -26.85 4.19 12.77
N PHE A 519 -25.95 3.97 13.74
CA PHE A 519 -25.93 4.77 14.97
C PHE A 519 -24.57 5.33 15.36
N ASN A 520 -23.53 5.14 14.54
CA ASN A 520 -22.15 5.52 14.89
C ASN A 520 -21.73 4.97 16.27
N HIS A 521 -22.18 3.75 16.59
CA HIS A 521 -22.00 3.11 17.89
C HIS A 521 -22.58 3.86 19.11
N GLN A 522 -23.45 4.86 18.92
CA GLN A 522 -24.01 5.63 20.04
C GLN A 522 -25.13 4.89 20.80
N LYS A 523 -25.70 3.83 20.22
CA LYS A 523 -26.79 3.05 20.83
C LYS A 523 -26.33 1.73 21.47
N THR A 524 -25.05 1.42 21.37
CA THR A 524 -24.45 0.16 21.85
C THR A 524 -23.49 0.52 22.99
N SER A 525 -23.38 -0.33 24.02
CA SER A 525 -22.34 -0.09 25.04
C SER A 525 -20.95 -0.26 24.42
N CYS A 526 -19.93 0.40 24.97
CA CYS A 526 -18.57 0.29 24.44
C CYS A 526 -18.04 -1.15 24.54
N GLU A 527 -18.41 -1.90 25.57
CA GLU A 527 -18.03 -3.31 25.71
C GLU A 527 -18.71 -4.21 24.67
N GLN A 528 -19.99 -3.96 24.38
CA GLN A 528 -20.72 -4.69 23.32
C GLN A 528 -20.13 -4.39 21.94
N LEU A 529 -19.78 -3.13 21.69
CA LEU A 529 -19.05 -2.72 20.49
C LEU A 529 -17.73 -3.49 20.37
N MET A 530 -16.90 -3.46 21.41
CA MET A 530 -15.60 -4.13 21.37
C MET A 530 -15.75 -5.65 21.17
N MET A 531 -16.74 -6.29 21.81
CA MET A 531 -17.05 -7.70 21.58
C MET A 531 -17.41 -7.98 20.12
N GLU A 532 -18.27 -7.17 19.49
CA GLU A 532 -18.67 -7.36 18.10
C GLU A 532 -17.45 -7.28 17.14
N LEU A 533 -16.57 -6.31 17.35
CA LEU A 533 -15.35 -6.15 16.56
C LEU A 533 -14.36 -7.29 16.78
N LEU A 534 -14.17 -7.72 18.03
CA LEU A 534 -13.27 -8.82 18.39
C LEU A 534 -13.79 -10.18 17.87
N ASP A 535 -15.10 -10.41 17.90
CA ASP A 535 -15.72 -11.62 17.36
C ASP A 535 -15.56 -11.69 15.84
N ARG A 536 -15.76 -10.56 15.13
CA ARG A 536 -15.48 -10.46 13.68
C ARG A 536 -14.00 -10.77 13.38
N LEU A 537 -13.08 -10.20 14.16
CA LEU A 537 -11.65 -10.46 14.03
C LEU A 537 -11.32 -11.94 14.21
N SER A 538 -11.81 -12.58 15.28
CA SER A 538 -11.58 -14.01 15.52
C SER A 538 -12.14 -14.88 14.39
N ALA A 539 -13.37 -14.60 13.94
CA ALA A 539 -13.99 -15.33 12.84
C ALA A 539 -13.21 -15.19 11.52
N SER A 540 -12.54 -14.07 11.29
CA SER A 540 -11.68 -13.86 10.11
C SER A 540 -10.35 -14.63 10.16
N LEU A 541 -9.97 -15.18 11.32
CA LEU A 541 -8.75 -15.97 11.51
C LEU A 541 -9.03 -17.48 11.60
N ASP A 542 -10.22 -17.87 12.08
CA ASP A 542 -10.57 -19.25 12.42
C ASP A 542 -11.28 -20.04 11.29
N PHE A 543 -11.41 -19.49 10.07
CA PHE A 543 -12.13 -20.16 8.99
C PHE A 543 -11.27 -21.22 8.27
N ILE A 544 -11.90 -22.33 7.84
CA ILE A 544 -11.18 -23.47 7.24
C ILE A 544 -11.12 -23.38 5.70
N LEU A 545 -12.26 -23.10 5.05
CA LEU A 545 -12.37 -23.10 3.58
C LEU A 545 -13.02 -21.83 3.05
N THR A 546 -14.10 -21.39 3.69
CA THR A 546 -14.88 -20.25 3.23
C THR A 546 -14.71 -19.10 4.23
N PRO A 547 -14.26 -17.93 3.76
CA PRO A 547 -14.07 -16.78 4.63
C PRO A 547 -15.44 -16.22 5.06
N PRO A 548 -15.52 -15.50 6.20
CA PRO A 548 -16.76 -14.88 6.66
C PRO A 548 -17.39 -13.93 5.61
N PRO A 549 -18.70 -13.68 5.66
CA PRO A 549 -19.39 -12.87 4.64
C PRO A 549 -18.97 -11.39 4.63
N PHE A 550 -18.33 -10.91 5.70
CA PHE A 550 -17.89 -9.52 5.87
C PHE A 550 -16.43 -9.29 5.43
N VAL A 551 -15.77 -10.28 4.84
CA VAL A 551 -14.43 -10.16 4.24
C VAL A 551 -14.47 -10.54 2.76
N ALA A 552 -13.44 -10.15 2.02
CA ALA A 552 -13.33 -10.46 0.61
C ALA A 552 -13.35 -11.98 0.34
N LYS A 553 -14.21 -12.43 -0.58
CA LYS A 553 -14.30 -13.85 -0.97
C LYS A 553 -13.04 -14.31 -1.68
N ASN A 554 -12.51 -13.49 -2.57
CA ASN A 554 -11.26 -13.74 -3.29
C ASN A 554 -10.15 -12.84 -2.75
N TRP A 555 -9.65 -13.13 -1.55
CA TRP A 555 -8.63 -12.32 -0.90
C TRP A 555 -7.28 -12.27 -1.65
N LYS A 556 -7.07 -13.11 -2.67
CA LYS A 556 -5.90 -13.00 -3.57
C LYS A 556 -5.95 -11.72 -4.40
N MET A 557 -7.15 -11.24 -4.73
CA MET A 557 -7.41 -10.01 -5.48
C MET A 557 -7.71 -8.81 -4.57
N ALA A 558 -8.01 -9.07 -3.30
CA ALA A 558 -8.34 -8.02 -2.35
C ALA A 558 -7.11 -7.25 -1.90
N GLU A 559 -7.36 -6.02 -1.48
CA GLU A 559 -6.37 -5.12 -0.88
C GLU A 559 -5.64 -5.73 0.30
N LEU A 560 -6.33 -6.53 1.11
CA LEU A 560 -5.83 -7.08 2.37
C LEU A 560 -6.31 -8.53 2.52
N PRO A 561 -5.52 -9.41 3.16
CA PRO A 561 -6.00 -10.72 3.59
C PRO A 561 -7.09 -10.57 4.67
N PRO A 562 -7.95 -11.59 4.90
CA PRO A 562 -9.13 -11.46 5.76
C PRO A 562 -8.87 -10.92 7.17
N GLY A 563 -7.83 -11.41 7.85
CA GLY A 563 -7.45 -10.95 9.18
C GLY A 563 -6.99 -9.49 9.20
N ALA A 564 -6.19 -9.08 8.22
CA ALA A 564 -5.76 -7.68 8.10
C ALA A 564 -6.93 -6.77 7.72
N GLN A 565 -7.77 -7.19 6.77
CA GLN A 565 -8.96 -6.45 6.36
C GLN A 565 -9.85 -6.13 7.56
N THR A 566 -10.15 -7.16 8.38
CA THR A 566 -11.00 -6.99 9.55
C THR A 566 -10.34 -6.11 10.62
N LEU A 567 -9.02 -6.20 10.80
CA LEU A 567 -8.26 -5.32 11.71
C LEU A 567 -8.33 -3.85 11.27
N TYR A 568 -8.03 -3.56 10.01
CA TYR A 568 -8.07 -2.19 9.51
C TYR A 568 -9.49 -1.60 9.53
N LEU A 569 -10.52 -2.39 9.20
CA LEU A 569 -11.91 -1.95 9.31
C LEU A 569 -12.32 -1.68 10.75
N ALA A 570 -11.94 -2.54 11.71
CA ALA A 570 -12.18 -2.29 13.13
C ALA A 570 -11.49 -1.01 13.61
N CYS A 571 -10.23 -0.76 13.21
CA CYS A 571 -9.53 0.48 13.54
C CYS A 571 -10.20 1.71 12.92
N ILE A 572 -10.65 1.62 11.66
CA ILE A 572 -11.39 2.70 10.97
C ILE A 572 -12.67 3.04 11.73
N GLU A 573 -13.45 2.03 12.10
CA GLU A 573 -14.68 2.20 12.87
C GLU A 573 -14.41 2.83 14.25
N ILE A 574 -13.39 2.34 14.96
CA ILE A 574 -12.98 2.87 16.28
C ILE A 574 -12.57 4.34 16.17
N MET A 575 -11.73 4.71 15.19
CA MET A 575 -11.25 6.08 15.02
C MET A 575 -12.33 7.06 14.55
N ALA A 576 -13.35 6.58 13.84
CA ALA A 576 -14.49 7.39 13.40
C ALA A 576 -15.64 7.43 14.42
N SER A 577 -15.61 6.57 15.44
CA SER A 577 -16.58 6.56 16.52
C SER A 577 -16.48 7.85 17.36
N PRO A 578 -17.57 8.29 18.01
CA PRO A 578 -17.56 9.50 18.83
C PRO A 578 -16.97 9.27 20.23
N HIS A 579 -16.56 8.04 20.55
CA HIS A 579 -16.10 7.65 21.89
C HIS A 579 -14.63 8.03 22.09
N SER A 580 -14.28 8.38 23.32
CA SER A 580 -12.89 8.75 23.63
C SER A 580 -11.98 7.51 23.68
N PRO A 581 -10.67 7.66 23.38
CA PRO A 581 -9.71 6.57 23.49
C PRO A 581 -9.72 5.90 24.88
N GLU A 582 -9.83 6.68 25.95
CA GLU A 582 -9.89 6.20 27.33
C GLU A 582 -11.09 5.27 27.54
N THR A 583 -12.27 5.70 27.09
CA THR A 583 -13.51 4.92 27.24
C THR A 583 -13.42 3.59 26.50
N LEU A 584 -12.87 3.59 25.29
CA LEU A 584 -12.73 2.39 24.46
C LEU A 584 -11.67 1.43 25.00
N VAL A 585 -10.54 1.93 25.51
CA VAL A 585 -9.50 1.09 26.14
C VAL A 585 -10.00 0.49 27.45
N THR A 586 -10.72 1.26 28.28
CA THR A 586 -11.37 0.71 29.46
C THR A 586 -12.38 -0.38 29.08
N ALA A 587 -13.15 -0.19 28.00
CA ALA A 587 -14.07 -1.21 27.50
C ALA A 587 -13.34 -2.49 27.02
N MET A 588 -12.21 -2.36 26.32
CA MET A 588 -11.35 -3.50 25.95
C MET A 588 -10.90 -4.31 27.18
N ILE A 589 -10.52 -3.64 28.26
CA ILE A 589 -10.12 -4.28 29.52
C ILE A 589 -11.33 -4.98 30.18
N ASN A 590 -12.48 -4.31 30.21
CA ASN A 590 -13.71 -4.82 30.83
C ASN A 590 -14.27 -6.05 30.11
N VAL A 591 -14.10 -6.14 28.78
CA VAL A 591 -14.54 -7.28 27.97
C VAL A 591 -13.99 -8.61 28.51
N MET A 592 -12.75 -8.62 29.02
CA MET A 592 -12.14 -9.81 29.61
C MET A 592 -12.83 -10.28 30.90
N GLN A 593 -13.62 -9.41 31.54
CA GLN A 593 -14.27 -9.67 32.83
C GLN A 593 -15.76 -10.00 32.70
N MET A 594 -16.38 -9.71 31.55
CA MET A 594 -17.84 -9.83 31.38
C MET A 594 -18.34 -11.27 31.41
N LYS A 595 -17.59 -12.19 30.79
CA LYS A 595 -17.93 -13.61 30.70
C LYS A 595 -16.67 -14.45 30.48
N PRO A 596 -16.67 -15.73 30.90
CA PRO A 596 -15.64 -16.68 30.50
C PRO A 596 -15.61 -16.79 28.98
N HIS A 597 -14.45 -16.54 28.38
CA HIS A 597 -14.22 -16.67 26.93
C HIS A 597 -13.61 -18.04 26.64
N LEU A 598 -14.10 -18.74 25.61
CA LEU A 598 -13.59 -20.06 25.23
C LEU A 598 -12.09 -20.06 24.85
N ARG A 599 -11.60 -18.95 24.29
CA ARG A 599 -10.22 -18.75 23.84
C ARG A 599 -9.69 -17.39 24.32
N PRO A 600 -9.42 -17.24 25.62
CA PRO A 600 -9.10 -15.94 26.21
C PRO A 600 -7.77 -15.36 25.70
N LEU A 601 -6.78 -16.21 25.39
CA LEU A 601 -5.50 -15.76 24.84
C LEU A 601 -5.66 -15.14 23.44
N ASN A 602 -6.51 -15.72 22.58
CA ASN A 602 -6.82 -15.15 21.28
C ASN A 602 -7.43 -13.76 21.42
N LEU A 603 -8.36 -13.60 22.35
CA LEU A 603 -9.01 -12.31 22.60
C LEU A 603 -8.01 -11.24 23.06
N LEU A 604 -7.11 -11.61 23.98
CA LEU A 604 -6.05 -10.71 24.46
C LEU A 604 -5.09 -10.31 23.32
N ASN A 605 -4.70 -11.27 22.46
CA ASN A 605 -3.90 -10.99 21.25
C ASN A 605 -4.61 -10.01 20.31
N LEU A 606 -5.91 -10.19 20.09
CA LEU A 606 -6.70 -9.29 19.24
C LEU A 606 -6.79 -7.87 19.85
N ILE A 607 -6.96 -7.75 21.16
CA ILE A 607 -6.94 -6.46 21.86
C ILE A 607 -5.57 -5.79 21.70
N GLY A 608 -4.48 -6.53 21.94
CA GLY A 608 -3.11 -6.01 21.76
C GLY A 608 -2.86 -5.53 20.33
N LEU A 609 -3.27 -6.33 19.33
CA LEU A 609 -3.20 -5.96 17.91
C LEU A 609 -3.97 -4.67 17.61
N LEU A 610 -5.22 -4.56 18.10
CA LEU A 610 -6.03 -3.36 17.91
C LEU A 610 -5.34 -2.12 18.48
N ILE A 611 -4.86 -2.18 19.73
CA ILE A 611 -4.21 -1.03 20.37
C ILE A 611 -2.93 -0.66 19.60
N THR A 612 -2.14 -1.63 19.14
CA THR A 612 -0.93 -1.32 18.33
C THR A 612 -1.23 -0.72 16.96
N ALA A 613 -2.41 -0.99 16.40
CA ALA A 613 -2.84 -0.46 15.11
C ALA A 613 -3.66 0.85 15.25
N LEU A 614 -3.81 1.39 16.45
CA LEU A 614 -4.50 2.66 16.70
C LEU A 614 -3.50 3.79 16.99
N PRO A 615 -3.91 5.06 16.87
CA PRO A 615 -3.08 6.20 17.23
C PRO A 615 -2.54 6.13 18.66
N SER A 616 -1.43 6.81 18.93
CA SER A 616 -0.75 6.74 20.24
C SER A 616 -1.64 7.14 21.42
N THR A 617 -2.69 7.94 21.20
CA THR A 617 -3.69 8.31 22.20
C THR A 617 -4.36 7.09 22.86
N TYR A 618 -4.54 5.99 22.13
CA TYR A 618 -5.07 4.74 22.68
C TYR A 618 -4.03 4.01 23.54
N SER A 619 -2.76 4.01 23.11
CA SER A 619 -1.68 3.47 23.94
C SER A 619 -1.45 4.31 25.20
N ASP A 620 -1.61 5.63 25.13
CA ASP A 620 -1.50 6.53 26.27
C ASP A 620 -2.63 6.30 27.27
N ALA A 621 -3.86 6.08 26.79
CA ALA A 621 -4.97 5.65 27.62
C ALA A 621 -4.68 4.31 28.32
N LEU A 622 -4.09 3.35 27.62
CA LEU A 622 -3.65 2.08 28.23
C LEU A 622 -2.56 2.33 29.29
N HIS A 623 -1.61 3.23 29.05
CA HIS A 623 -0.57 3.58 30.02
C HIS A 623 -1.14 4.19 31.31
N GLU A 624 -2.14 5.07 31.21
CA GLU A 624 -2.82 5.64 32.39
C GLU A 624 -3.55 4.58 33.21
N GLU A 625 -4.09 3.54 32.56
CA GLU A 625 -4.69 2.41 33.28
C GLU A 625 -3.67 1.65 34.13
N PHE A 626 -2.39 1.62 33.76
CA PHE A 626 -1.33 1.03 34.59
C PHE A 626 -1.11 1.86 35.84
N ILE A 627 -1.08 3.18 35.69
CA ILE A 627 -0.88 4.11 36.79
C ILE A 627 -2.09 4.03 37.76
N ASN A 628 -3.29 3.85 37.22
CA ASN A 628 -4.51 3.72 38.01
C ASN A 628 -4.52 2.49 38.92
N VAL A 629 -3.88 1.38 38.53
CA VAL A 629 -3.70 0.19 39.39
C VAL A 629 -3.01 0.57 40.71
N PHE A 630 -1.96 1.41 40.65
CA PHE A 630 -1.26 1.88 41.85
C PHE A 630 -2.07 2.92 42.63
N LYS A 631 -2.69 3.89 41.93
CA LYS A 631 -3.51 4.94 42.56
C LYS A 631 -4.71 4.35 43.32
N ASN A 632 -5.33 3.31 42.79
CA ASN A 632 -6.47 2.62 43.40
C ASN A 632 -6.04 1.61 44.47
N GLY A 633 -4.74 1.31 44.58
CA GLY A 633 -4.21 0.33 45.52
C GLY A 633 -4.60 -1.12 45.19
N GLU A 634 -4.89 -1.43 43.92
CA GLU A 634 -5.30 -2.77 43.48
C GLU A 634 -4.20 -3.82 43.70
N THR A 635 -2.93 -3.40 43.74
CA THR A 635 -1.77 -4.24 44.06
C THR A 635 -1.80 -4.83 45.46
N LYS A 636 -2.46 -4.17 46.42
CA LYS A 636 -2.58 -4.67 47.81
C LYS A 636 -3.40 -5.96 47.88
N CYS A 637 -4.37 -6.10 46.98
CA CYS A 637 -5.26 -7.25 46.89
C CYS A 637 -4.61 -8.47 46.21
N LEU A 638 -3.42 -8.32 45.64
CA LEU A 638 -2.68 -9.39 44.96
C LEU A 638 -1.69 -10.07 45.93
N LYS A 639 -1.54 -11.38 45.80
CA LYS A 639 -0.46 -12.13 46.48
C LYS A 639 0.82 -12.11 45.65
N PHE A 640 1.96 -12.34 46.29
CA PHE A 640 3.26 -12.39 45.60
C PHE A 640 3.26 -13.44 44.48
N GLU A 641 2.73 -14.62 44.77
CA GLU A 641 2.68 -15.73 43.81
C GLU A 641 1.77 -15.41 42.61
N GLU A 642 0.70 -14.66 42.84
CA GLU A 642 -0.23 -14.22 41.80
C GLU A 642 0.38 -13.16 40.87
N ILE A 643 1.44 -12.47 41.31
CA ILE A 643 2.16 -11.48 40.50
C ILE A 643 3.31 -12.17 39.74
N VAL A 644 4.05 -13.05 40.41
CA VAL A 644 5.34 -13.59 39.92
C VAL A 644 5.21 -14.97 39.28
N PHE A 645 4.40 -15.87 39.85
CA PHE A 645 4.35 -17.29 39.50
C PHE A 645 3.09 -17.74 38.77
N ASP A 646 2.12 -16.86 38.54
CA ASP A 646 1.03 -17.13 37.59
C ASP A 646 1.65 -17.31 36.19
N ASN A 647 1.93 -18.58 35.86
CA ASN A 647 1.98 -19.03 34.48
C ASN A 647 0.54 -18.91 34.00
N TYR A 648 0.27 -17.95 33.12
CA TYR A 648 -1.05 -17.71 32.55
C TYR A 648 -1.49 -18.88 31.64
N GLU A 649 -1.61 -20.08 32.20
CA GLU A 649 -2.15 -21.26 31.55
C GLU A 649 -3.62 -20.98 31.17
N GLU A 650 -4.08 -21.51 30.03
CA GLU A 650 -5.42 -21.23 29.49
C GLU A 650 -6.54 -21.42 30.51
N ASN A 651 -6.41 -22.39 31.43
CA ASN A 651 -7.39 -22.66 32.48
C ASN A 651 -7.55 -21.52 33.50
N LEU A 652 -6.49 -20.78 33.80
CA LEU A 652 -6.52 -19.61 34.70
C LEU A 652 -7.07 -18.36 33.99
N LEU A 653 -6.92 -18.29 32.66
CA LEU A 653 -7.43 -17.19 31.84
C LEU A 653 -8.94 -17.27 31.60
N LEU A 654 -9.56 -18.45 31.72
CA LEU A 654 -11.02 -18.64 31.62
C LEU A 654 -11.80 -17.86 32.71
N HIS A 655 -11.16 -17.61 33.86
CA HIS A 655 -11.74 -16.95 35.01
C HIS A 655 -10.84 -15.82 35.52
N LEU A 656 -10.48 -14.88 34.65
CA LEU A 656 -9.72 -13.68 35.03
C LEU A 656 -10.45 -12.90 36.13
N PRO A 657 -10.01 -12.98 37.41
CA PRO A 657 -10.83 -12.54 38.54
C PRO A 657 -10.59 -11.07 38.89
N ASN A 658 -9.52 -10.48 38.37
CA ASN A 658 -9.07 -9.15 38.77
C ASN A 658 -8.67 -8.29 37.55
N ARG A 659 -9.12 -7.04 37.58
CA ARG A 659 -8.80 -6.00 36.60
C ARG A 659 -7.30 -5.76 36.45
N ALA A 660 -6.56 -5.69 37.56
CA ALA A 660 -5.12 -5.51 37.54
C ALA A 660 -4.38 -6.63 36.77
N ARG A 661 -4.90 -7.87 36.77
CA ARG A 661 -4.33 -8.97 35.98
C ARG A 661 -4.67 -8.87 34.50
N SER A 662 -5.90 -8.45 34.18
CA SER A 662 -6.33 -8.23 32.79
C SER A 662 -5.48 -7.15 32.13
N ILE A 663 -5.25 -6.04 32.83
CA ILE A 663 -4.35 -4.97 32.38
C ILE A 663 -2.96 -5.52 32.14
N ASN A 664 -2.37 -6.19 33.13
CA ASN A 664 -1.01 -6.73 33.01
C ASN A 664 -0.87 -7.62 31.77
N MET A 665 -1.84 -8.49 31.51
CA MET A 665 -1.85 -9.36 30.33
C MET A 665 -1.99 -8.63 29.01
N ILE A 666 -2.95 -7.72 28.90
CA ILE A 666 -3.11 -6.89 27.71
C ILE A 666 -1.82 -6.12 27.43
N THR A 667 -1.16 -5.60 28.47
CA THR A 667 0.10 -4.85 28.35
C THR A 667 1.24 -5.71 27.83
N GLN A 668 1.44 -6.92 28.37
CA GLN A 668 2.49 -7.81 27.91
C GLN A 668 2.29 -8.22 26.44
N ILE A 669 1.05 -8.47 26.04
CA ILE A 669 0.69 -8.81 24.66
C ILE A 669 0.86 -7.58 23.75
N TYR A 670 0.45 -6.40 24.21
CA TYR A 670 0.71 -5.13 23.52
C TYR A 670 2.21 -4.94 23.23
N TRP A 671 3.11 -5.19 24.20
CA TRP A 671 4.55 -5.14 23.97
C TRP A 671 5.07 -6.15 22.95
N THR A 672 4.40 -7.29 22.84
CA THR A 672 4.75 -8.33 21.87
C THR A 672 4.44 -7.86 20.44
N HIS A 673 3.35 -7.13 20.26
CA HIS A 673 2.96 -6.56 18.96
C HIS A 673 3.69 -5.24 18.63
N CYS A 674 4.12 -4.47 19.63
CA CYS A 674 4.91 -3.25 19.44
C CYS A 674 6.26 -3.52 18.77
N ASN A 675 6.66 -2.69 17.82
CA ASN A 675 8.01 -2.69 17.29
C ASN A 675 9.02 -2.09 18.31
N LEU A 676 10.31 -2.40 18.18
CA LEU A 676 11.33 -1.92 19.11
C LEU A 676 11.45 -0.38 19.17
N ASN A 677 11.10 0.31 18.08
CA ASN A 677 11.14 1.77 18.02
C ASN A 677 10.02 2.42 18.85
N LEU A 678 8.89 1.74 19.06
CA LEU A 678 7.84 2.17 19.97
C LEU A 678 8.18 1.84 21.43
N LEU A 679 8.89 0.73 21.67
CA LEU A 679 9.30 0.31 23.02
C LEU A 679 10.39 1.21 23.63
N ASN A 680 11.29 1.76 22.80
CA ASN A 680 12.41 2.57 23.29
C ASN A 680 11.96 3.91 23.92
N PRO A 681 11.07 4.71 23.31
CA PRO A 681 10.48 5.90 23.95
C PRO A 681 9.65 5.57 25.19
N PHE A 682 8.90 4.45 25.18
CA PHE A 682 8.17 4.01 26.37
C PHE A 682 9.10 3.81 27.56
N ALA A 683 10.24 3.13 27.35
CA ALA A 683 11.27 2.94 28.36
C ALA A 683 11.78 4.26 28.95
N GLN A 684 11.85 5.32 28.14
CA GLN A 684 12.39 6.62 28.54
C GLN A 684 11.35 7.53 29.20
N GLU A 685 10.10 7.54 28.71
CA GLU A 685 9.10 8.54 29.09
C GLU A 685 8.08 8.00 30.11
N GLN A 686 7.73 6.72 30.03
CA GLN A 686 6.61 6.15 30.80
C GLN A 686 7.08 5.34 32.01
N VAL A 687 8.21 4.63 31.90
CA VAL A 687 8.79 3.87 33.04
C VAL A 687 9.13 4.78 34.23
N PRO A 688 9.73 5.98 34.07
CA PRO A 688 9.93 6.89 35.20
C PRO A 688 8.63 7.27 35.92
N LYS A 689 7.58 7.64 35.16
CA LYS A 689 6.27 8.00 35.71
C LYS A 689 5.62 6.84 36.48
N LEU A 690 5.83 5.61 35.99
CA LEU A 690 5.37 4.40 36.67
C LEU A 690 6.04 4.27 38.05
N LEU A 691 7.36 4.41 38.09
CA LEU A 691 8.17 4.26 39.31
C LEU A 691 7.90 5.35 40.36
N GLU A 692 7.42 6.54 39.97
CA GLU A 692 6.97 7.58 40.91
C GLU A 692 5.82 7.10 41.81
N HIS A 693 4.96 6.21 41.30
CA HIS A 693 3.78 5.72 42.01
C HIS A 693 4.06 4.46 42.85
N VAL A 694 5.23 3.83 42.68
CA VAL A 694 5.63 2.62 43.39
C VAL A 694 6.05 2.97 44.82
N LYS A 695 5.36 2.42 45.81
CA LYS A 695 5.62 2.69 47.25
C LYS A 695 5.83 1.44 48.08
N THR A 696 5.35 0.28 47.63
CA THR A 696 5.45 -0.99 48.34
C THR A 696 6.22 -2.02 47.51
N GLU A 697 6.73 -3.06 48.17
CA GLU A 697 7.38 -4.17 47.48
C GLU A 697 6.47 -4.82 46.41
N LYS A 698 5.16 -4.97 46.69
CA LYS A 698 4.19 -5.51 45.73
C LYS A 698 4.02 -4.62 44.50
N ASP A 699 4.06 -3.30 44.67
CA ASP A 699 4.03 -2.35 43.54
C ASP A 699 5.27 -2.52 42.66
N LEU A 700 6.42 -2.76 43.28
CA LEU A 700 7.67 -3.00 42.56
C LEU A 700 7.62 -4.32 41.78
N TRP A 701 7.15 -5.41 42.38
CA TRP A 701 6.96 -6.69 41.68
C TRP A 701 5.98 -6.58 40.51
N TYR A 702 4.87 -5.87 40.69
CA TYR A 702 3.92 -5.63 39.61
C TYR A 702 4.55 -4.82 38.47
N THR A 703 5.35 -3.80 38.81
CA THR A 703 6.12 -3.00 37.83
C THR A 703 7.13 -3.86 37.07
N LEU A 704 7.89 -4.70 37.78
CA LEU A 704 8.84 -5.64 37.18
C LEU A 704 8.15 -6.57 36.18
N ARG A 705 6.96 -7.09 36.54
CA ARG A 705 6.16 -7.94 35.65
C ARG A 705 5.76 -7.24 34.35
N LEU A 706 5.55 -5.92 34.37
CA LEU A 706 5.21 -5.13 33.17
C LEU A 706 6.44 -4.83 32.28
N VAL A 707 7.60 -4.54 32.88
CA VAL A 707 8.78 -4.04 32.16
C VAL A 707 9.76 -5.14 31.73
N MET A 708 9.81 -6.27 32.43
CA MET A 708 10.71 -7.38 32.10
C MET A 708 10.46 -7.98 30.69
N PRO A 709 9.22 -8.14 30.21
CA PRO A 709 8.96 -8.56 28.83
C PRO A 709 9.56 -7.61 27.78
N ILE A 710 9.68 -6.32 28.09
CA ILE A 710 10.32 -5.34 27.20
C ILE A 710 11.82 -5.66 27.07
N LEU A 711 12.52 -5.91 28.18
CA LEU A 711 13.92 -6.31 28.16
C LEU A 711 14.12 -7.58 27.33
N ARG A 712 13.22 -8.56 27.50
CA ARG A 712 13.23 -9.80 26.74
C ARG A 712 13.07 -9.56 25.22
N ARG A 713 12.16 -8.66 24.82
CA ARG A 713 11.97 -8.28 23.40
C ARG A 713 13.23 -7.71 22.76
N PHE A 714 13.98 -6.88 23.49
CA PHE A 714 15.27 -6.35 23.03
C PHE A 714 16.34 -7.44 22.93
N TRP A 715 16.33 -8.40 23.86
CA TRP A 715 17.23 -9.55 23.82
C TRP A 715 16.94 -10.47 22.63
N ASP A 716 15.67 -10.82 22.40
CA ASP A 716 15.27 -11.70 21.30
C ASP A 716 15.56 -11.06 19.92
N ASN A 717 15.61 -9.73 19.84
CA ASN A 717 15.94 -8.96 18.65
C ASN A 717 17.32 -8.27 18.76
N TRP A 718 18.30 -9.00 19.27
CA TRP A 718 19.61 -8.46 19.65
C TRP A 718 20.33 -7.72 18.52
N ASP A 719 20.20 -8.15 17.26
CA ASP A 719 20.90 -7.49 16.13
C ASP A 719 20.39 -6.08 15.85
N THR A 720 19.07 -5.86 15.94
CA THR A 720 18.48 -4.51 15.87
C THR A 720 18.81 -3.72 17.14
N ALA A 721 18.75 -4.37 18.30
CA ALA A 721 19.08 -3.74 19.58
C ALA A 721 20.55 -3.27 19.65
N LYS A 722 21.50 -3.99 19.03
CA LYS A 722 22.91 -3.56 18.91
C LYS A 722 23.05 -2.22 18.21
N GLN A 723 22.28 -2.00 17.14
CA GLN A 723 22.29 -0.72 16.43
C GLN A 723 21.78 0.41 17.34
N MET A 724 20.69 0.18 18.06
CA MET A 724 20.14 1.13 19.05
C MET A 724 21.07 1.37 20.24
N ARG A 725 21.85 0.36 20.66
CA ARG A 725 22.80 0.46 21.78
C ARG A 725 23.90 1.49 21.55
N SER A 726 24.17 1.86 20.29
CA SER A 726 25.07 2.98 19.96
C SER A 726 24.63 4.31 20.60
N LEU A 727 23.34 4.44 20.92
CA LEU A 727 22.73 5.59 21.61
C LEU A 727 22.99 5.63 23.13
N ARG A 728 23.78 4.70 23.67
CA ARG A 728 24.23 4.61 25.08
C ARG A 728 23.10 4.81 26.11
N GLU A 729 23.10 5.91 26.87
CA GLU A 729 22.15 6.18 27.97
C GLU A 729 20.70 6.28 27.50
N ARG A 730 20.46 6.44 26.20
CA ARG A 730 19.13 6.40 25.58
C ARG A 730 18.70 4.99 25.15
N PHE A 731 19.47 3.96 25.45
CA PHE A 731 19.10 2.58 25.17
C PHE A 731 18.15 2.06 26.25
N GLY A 732 16.89 1.84 25.88
CA GLY A 732 15.78 1.51 26.78
C GLY A 732 16.10 0.44 27.83
N PRO A 733 16.67 -0.72 27.47
CA PRO A 733 16.99 -1.76 28.44
C PRO A 733 17.93 -1.33 29.58
N LEU A 734 19.02 -0.63 29.25
CA LEU A 734 19.97 -0.15 30.26
C LEU A 734 19.34 0.91 31.15
N PHE A 735 18.52 1.77 30.56
CA PHE A 735 17.81 2.83 31.28
C PHE A 735 16.79 2.24 32.26
N ILE A 736 15.99 1.25 31.84
CA ILE A 736 15.02 0.55 32.70
C ILE A 736 15.70 -0.08 33.91
N VAL A 737 16.78 -0.85 33.69
CA VAL A 737 17.50 -1.53 34.78
C VAL A 737 18.08 -0.52 35.76
N LYS A 738 18.68 0.57 35.26
CA LYS A 738 19.19 1.67 36.11
C LYS A 738 18.09 2.25 37.00
N LEU A 739 16.94 2.62 36.42
CA LEU A 739 15.83 3.22 37.15
C LEU A 739 15.24 2.27 38.21
N ILE A 740 15.15 0.98 37.90
CA ILE A 740 14.66 -0.01 38.86
C ILE A 740 15.60 -0.12 40.07
N ILE A 741 16.92 -0.16 39.84
CA ILE A 741 17.91 -0.24 40.92
C ILE A 741 17.89 1.05 41.76
N GLU A 742 17.82 2.22 41.12
CA GLU A 742 17.68 3.51 41.82
C GLU A 742 16.41 3.55 42.68
N LYS A 743 15.29 3.04 42.16
CA LYS A 743 14.03 2.97 42.91
C LYS A 743 14.12 2.00 44.10
N LEU A 744 14.74 0.84 43.92
CA LEU A 744 14.98 -0.11 45.01
C LEU A 744 15.78 0.53 46.14
N GLY A 745 16.86 1.27 45.80
CA GLY A 745 17.67 2.01 46.77
C GLY A 745 16.88 3.09 47.52
N SER A 746 16.12 3.92 46.79
CA SER A 746 15.25 4.95 47.39
C SER A 746 14.20 4.35 48.33
N MET A 747 13.57 3.23 47.96
CA MET A 747 12.60 2.55 48.82
C MET A 747 13.24 1.98 50.09
N ALA A 748 14.46 1.46 49.99
CA ALA A 748 15.22 0.98 51.16
C ALA A 748 15.57 2.13 52.11
N GLU A 749 15.98 3.29 51.59
CA GLU A 749 16.24 4.51 52.38
C GLU A 749 14.98 5.05 53.05
N GLU A 750 13.81 4.92 52.40
CA GLU A 750 12.49 5.25 52.95
C GLU A 750 11.98 4.24 54.00
N GLY A 751 12.72 3.16 54.24
CA GLY A 751 12.40 2.15 55.25
C GLY A 751 11.33 1.13 54.82
N VAL A 752 11.13 0.93 53.51
CA VAL A 752 10.25 -0.12 53.00
C VAL A 752 10.87 -1.49 53.29
N GLY A 753 10.14 -2.35 53.99
CA GLY A 753 10.57 -3.75 54.23
C GLY A 753 10.43 -4.60 52.98
N PHE A 754 11.46 -5.35 52.63
CA PHE A 754 11.46 -6.32 51.53
C PHE A 754 11.39 -7.75 52.09
N GLU A 755 10.29 -8.44 51.83
CA GLU A 755 10.06 -9.83 52.24
C GLU A 755 10.73 -10.83 51.27
N HIS A 756 10.88 -10.48 49.98
CA HIS A 756 11.37 -11.37 48.92
C HIS A 756 12.73 -10.95 48.34
N GLU A 757 13.68 -10.55 49.18
CA GLU A 757 15.02 -10.09 48.76
C GLU A 757 15.77 -11.10 47.87
N GLN A 758 15.71 -12.39 48.20
CA GLN A 758 16.38 -13.44 47.42
C GLN A 758 15.86 -13.49 45.98
N ALA A 759 14.56 -13.32 45.77
CA ALA A 759 13.96 -13.34 44.44
C ALA A 759 14.38 -12.11 43.61
N PHE A 760 14.58 -10.94 44.24
CA PHE A 760 15.16 -9.78 43.55
C PHE A 760 16.60 -10.04 43.13
N CYS A 761 17.43 -10.59 44.03
CA CYS A 761 18.80 -10.97 43.70
C CYS A 761 18.84 -11.93 42.52
N ASP A 762 18.07 -13.01 42.56
CA ASP A 762 17.98 -13.99 41.47
C ASP A 762 17.57 -13.34 40.14
N LEU A 763 16.61 -12.41 40.16
CA LEU A 763 16.17 -11.70 38.96
C LEU A 763 17.25 -10.79 38.36
N PHE A 764 17.98 -10.03 39.18
CA PHE A 764 19.00 -9.10 38.68
C PHE A 764 20.32 -9.79 38.32
N TYR A 765 20.57 -10.98 38.84
CA TYR A 765 21.71 -11.82 38.43
C TYR A 765 21.51 -12.45 37.05
N ASN A 766 20.26 -12.77 36.69
CA ASN A 766 19.87 -13.28 35.37
C ASN A 766 19.78 -12.15 34.34
#